data_AF-A0A380TD66-F1
#
_entry.id   AF-A0A380TD66-F1
#
_cell.length_a   1.000
_cell.length_b   1.000
_cell.length_c   1.000
_cell.angle_alpha   90.00
_cell.angle_beta   90.00
_cell.angle_gamma   90.00
#
_symmetry.space_group_name_H-M   'P 1'
#
loop_
_entity.id
_entity.type
_entity.pdbx_description
1 polymer ?
#
loop_
_entity_poly.entity_id
_entity_poly.type
_entity_poly.pdbx_seq_one_letter_code
_entity_poly.pdbx_strand_id
1 'polypeptide(L)'
;MPRVLLIAVRLHDGRFHGRPEWPPSPARLFQALVAAAARGAHIDDRDQQALAWLECLDSPLIVAPPARKGQPFANFVPNNDLDAKDGDPARVAEIRAPKWIRPHLFEPDAQLLYQWHFDGEEMHAQAIAGLANRLYQLGRGIDMAWAAAQVLDLDDALAKIDSGTSRVYRPCKSGAGPALPCPQPGSLQSLIDRYKATSERFAVITEPAPTRKDPNQIKVVGQTFSQAPKPRFREIAYDSPPVRLLFELRPADANANFFAWPLTEIVGLVETARDGAATALGGVLPAQRACIERVFIGRGATEADKASRLRIIPLPSIGHVHAERSIRRLLVEVPPDCPLDPRDIAWAFTAWMPHDRETGELSGWQLVEIEARAGERYAKMPGHYGIDDGAGYRRWRTVTPAALPARAARRRIDPARISDEAKSGSERLAEESRAAAAVCQALRHAGIATPALALRVQREPFEAKGARAETFAPGTRFSRHALWHVEIAFATPLSGPLVIGDGRYLGLGLMAPVPAAPAIHAFASDTAVDTDAAPQLARALRRAVMARVRGALGKGPDEGLPLFYSGHEADGSPANHEHHAHLFFAVEPGPSARLLILAPHIVLRRSLDGKEAAQLRTLDMALAGFTSLKAGSAGVLELAPLPELQPGHPLLGPARTWESRTPYRPTRHASRGKDPAAALIEDAISECGRRGLPQPRVEIVGCASGPRGGHVSAHLRLDFAVAVEGPVLLGRDSHMGGGLFAAVR
;
A
#
# COMPACT_ATOMS: atom_id res chain seq x y z
N MET A 1 -30.70 1.93 20.73
CA MET A 1 -29.77 2.59 19.78
C MET A 1 -28.46 1.84 19.85
N PRO A 2 -27.79 1.60 18.71
CA PRO A 2 -26.52 0.89 18.70
C PRO A 2 -25.48 1.68 19.51
N ARG A 3 -24.83 0.99 20.44
CA ARG A 3 -23.76 1.52 21.31
C ARG A 3 -22.44 0.86 20.93
N VAL A 4 -21.35 1.54 21.26
CA VAL A 4 -19.99 1.09 20.97
C VAL A 4 -19.22 0.96 22.27
N LEU A 5 -18.64 -0.22 22.53
CA LEU A 5 -17.62 -0.40 23.55
C LEU A 5 -16.25 -0.18 22.89
N LEU A 6 -15.63 0.96 23.20
CA LEU A 6 -14.31 1.34 22.70
C LEU A 6 -13.26 1.02 23.77
N ILE A 7 -12.36 0.07 23.49
CA ILE A 7 -11.20 -0.23 24.34
C ILE A 7 -9.95 0.31 23.67
N ALA A 8 -9.30 1.29 24.31
CA ALA A 8 -8.05 1.89 23.86
C ALA A 8 -6.89 1.31 24.68
N VAL A 9 -5.99 0.59 24.02
CA VAL A 9 -4.81 -0.03 24.62
C VAL A 9 -3.56 0.74 24.20
N ARG A 10 -2.70 1.06 25.17
CA ARG A 10 -1.38 1.66 24.96
C ARG A 10 -0.31 0.69 25.43
N LEU A 11 0.61 0.33 24.54
CA LEU A 11 1.82 -0.44 24.89
C LEU A 11 2.85 0.46 25.57
N HIS A 12 3.69 -0.13 26.43
CA HIS A 12 4.72 0.61 27.16
C HIS A 12 5.79 1.21 26.26
N ASP A 13 6.18 0.49 25.21
CA ASP A 13 7.07 0.96 24.17
C ASP A 13 6.42 0.83 22.78
N GLY A 14 7.04 1.46 21.77
CA GLY A 14 6.62 1.35 20.37
C GLY A 14 6.94 -0.01 19.75
N ARG A 15 6.81 -1.11 20.51
CA ARG A 15 7.15 -2.48 20.09
C ARG A 15 6.08 -3.48 20.49
N PHE A 16 5.88 -4.47 19.63
CA PHE A 16 5.01 -5.61 19.91
C PHE A 16 5.62 -6.91 19.40
N HIS A 17 5.62 -7.94 20.22
CA HIS A 17 6.37 -9.18 19.98
C HIS A 17 5.48 -10.39 19.61
N GLY A 18 4.25 -10.17 19.14
CA GLY A 18 3.38 -11.20 18.59
C GLY A 18 3.99 -11.94 17.39
N ARG A 19 3.70 -13.24 17.25
CA ARG A 19 4.12 -14.07 16.11
C ARG A 19 2.98 -14.97 15.64
N PRO A 20 2.59 -14.96 14.36
CA PRO A 20 2.92 -14.00 13.29
C PRO A 20 2.10 -12.68 13.36
N GLU A 21 1.27 -12.57 14.38
CA GLU A 21 0.12 -11.66 14.51
C GLU A 21 0.48 -10.17 14.55
N TRP A 22 -0.13 -9.38 13.65
CA TRP A 22 -0.31 -7.92 13.75
C TRP A 22 -1.57 -7.52 12.96
N PRO A 23 -2.45 -6.66 13.49
CA PRO A 23 -2.44 -6.12 14.86
C PRO A 23 -2.68 -7.22 15.90
N PRO A 24 -2.46 -6.97 17.21
CA PRO A 24 -2.86 -7.94 18.24
C PRO A 24 -4.36 -8.25 18.12
N SER A 25 -4.71 -9.53 18.08
CA SER A 25 -6.07 -10.00 17.81
C SER A 25 -7.02 -9.70 18.96
N PRO A 26 -8.34 -9.74 18.69
CA PRO A 26 -9.35 -9.67 19.74
C PRO A 26 -9.23 -10.80 20.76
N ALA A 27 -8.80 -12.00 20.38
CA ALA A 27 -8.53 -13.07 21.35
C ALA A 27 -7.37 -12.71 22.30
N ARG A 28 -6.35 -12.00 21.81
CA ARG A 28 -5.23 -11.53 22.65
C ARG A 28 -5.71 -10.52 23.69
N LEU A 29 -6.56 -9.58 23.27
CA LEU A 29 -7.19 -8.63 24.18
C LEU A 29 -8.14 -9.34 25.16
N PHE A 30 -8.95 -10.30 24.69
CA PHE A 30 -9.83 -11.08 25.55
C PHE A 30 -9.05 -11.83 26.64
N GLN A 31 -7.94 -12.49 26.27
CA GLN A 31 -7.04 -13.13 27.23
C GLN A 31 -6.47 -12.15 28.26
N ALA A 32 -6.11 -10.94 27.82
CA ALA A 32 -5.63 -9.88 28.70
C ALA A 32 -6.72 -9.40 29.68
N LEU A 33 -7.97 -9.27 29.22
CA LEU A 33 -9.11 -8.94 30.08
C LEU A 33 -9.39 -10.05 31.10
N VAL A 34 -9.30 -11.33 30.70
CA VAL A 34 -9.42 -12.48 31.62
C VAL A 34 -8.30 -12.44 32.67
N ALA A 35 -7.06 -12.16 32.27
CA ALA A 35 -5.94 -12.02 33.20
C ALA A 35 -6.11 -10.82 34.16
N ALA A 36 -6.70 -9.72 33.70
CA ALA A 36 -7.03 -8.56 34.52
C ALA A 36 -8.20 -8.80 35.50
N ALA A 37 -9.12 -9.69 35.13
CA ALA A 37 -10.24 -10.13 35.98
C ALA A 37 -9.76 -11.06 37.10
N ALA A 38 -8.80 -11.92 36.79
CA ALA A 38 -8.38 -13.00 37.68
C ALA A 38 -7.61 -12.50 38.91
N ARG A 39 -7.97 -13.04 40.08
CA ARG A 39 -7.23 -12.94 41.34
C ARG A 39 -6.78 -14.34 41.74
N GLY A 40 -5.56 -14.71 41.34
CA GLY A 40 -5.10 -16.09 41.44
C GLY A 40 -5.92 -17.00 40.50
N ALA A 41 -6.56 -18.03 41.05
CA ALA A 41 -7.39 -18.97 40.29
C ALA A 41 -8.87 -18.53 40.17
N HIS A 42 -9.26 -17.40 40.75
CA HIS A 42 -10.66 -16.98 40.85
C HIS A 42 -10.96 -15.75 39.97
N ILE A 43 -12.12 -15.75 39.32
CA ILE A 43 -12.70 -14.62 38.59
C ILE A 43 -14.07 -14.38 39.21
N ASP A 44 -14.39 -13.15 39.60
CA ASP A 44 -15.68 -12.82 40.20
C ASP A 44 -16.86 -13.04 39.24
N ASP A 45 -18.02 -13.45 39.75
CA ASP A 45 -19.19 -13.82 38.93
C ASP A 45 -19.63 -12.70 37.97
N ARG A 46 -19.58 -11.44 38.43
CA ARG A 46 -19.89 -10.26 37.60
C ARG A 46 -18.95 -10.17 36.39
N ASP A 47 -17.66 -10.37 36.61
CA ASP A 47 -16.64 -10.30 35.56
C ASP A 47 -16.78 -11.49 34.61
N GLN A 48 -17.08 -12.69 35.12
CA GLN A 48 -17.36 -13.86 34.30
C GLN A 48 -18.57 -13.64 33.37
N GLN A 49 -19.67 -13.10 33.90
CA GLN A 49 -20.86 -12.78 33.11
C GLN A 49 -20.57 -11.74 32.03
N ALA A 50 -19.82 -10.69 32.36
CA ALA A 50 -19.42 -9.67 31.39
C ALA A 50 -18.51 -10.23 30.29
N LEU A 51 -17.55 -11.09 30.64
CA LEU A 51 -16.68 -11.76 29.68
C LEU A 51 -17.47 -12.74 28.78
N ALA A 52 -18.40 -13.51 29.35
CA ALA A 52 -19.28 -14.40 28.59
C ALA A 52 -20.21 -13.61 27.64
N TRP A 53 -20.69 -12.44 28.07
CA TRP A 53 -21.44 -11.52 27.19
C TRP A 53 -20.59 -11.06 26.00
N LEU A 54 -19.33 -10.67 26.23
CA LEU A 54 -18.42 -10.20 25.19
C LEU A 54 -18.14 -11.27 24.11
N GLU A 55 -18.20 -12.56 24.47
CA GLU A 55 -18.08 -13.68 23.52
C GLU A 55 -19.22 -13.79 22.51
N CYS A 56 -20.40 -13.30 22.88
CA CYS A 56 -21.61 -13.37 22.06
C CYS A 56 -21.68 -12.25 21.03
N LEU A 57 -20.84 -11.21 21.15
CA LEU A 57 -20.82 -10.10 20.21
C LEU A 57 -20.16 -10.46 18.88
N ASP A 58 -20.50 -9.71 17.84
CA ASP A 58 -19.76 -9.72 16.59
C ASP A 58 -18.31 -9.28 16.82
N SER A 59 -17.42 -9.74 15.94
CA SER A 59 -16.00 -9.43 16.07
C SER A 59 -15.77 -7.92 15.93
N PRO A 60 -14.83 -7.33 16.69
CA PRO A 60 -14.68 -5.88 16.73
C PRO A 60 -13.98 -5.35 15.49
N LEU A 61 -14.17 -4.06 15.22
CA LEU A 61 -13.25 -3.29 14.38
C LEU A 61 -11.98 -3.00 15.18
N ILE A 62 -10.82 -3.09 14.52
CA ILE A 62 -9.52 -2.79 15.14
C ILE A 62 -8.92 -1.56 14.46
N VAL A 63 -8.56 -0.53 15.22
CA VAL A 63 -7.76 0.59 14.74
C VAL A 63 -6.36 0.42 15.29
N ALA A 64 -5.38 0.26 14.40
CA ALA A 64 -3.99 0.08 14.80
C ALA A 64 -3.08 1.09 14.11
N PRO A 65 -2.03 1.58 14.79
CA PRO A 65 -1.06 2.43 14.15
C PRO A 65 -0.35 1.69 13.00
N PRO A 66 0.18 2.42 12.01
CA PRO A 66 1.11 1.84 11.06
C PRO A 66 2.25 1.17 11.82
N ALA A 67 2.45 -0.12 11.54
CA ALA A 67 3.58 -0.84 12.08
C ALA A 67 4.43 -1.43 10.97
N ARG A 68 5.73 -1.45 11.21
CA ARG A 68 6.71 -2.10 10.35
C ARG A 68 7.40 -3.22 11.10
N LYS A 69 7.77 -4.29 10.39
CA LYS A 69 8.59 -5.34 10.99
C LYS A 69 9.99 -4.79 11.27
N GLY A 70 10.43 -4.88 12.52
CA GLY A 70 11.81 -4.57 12.91
C GLY A 70 12.83 -5.55 12.32
N GLN A 71 14.10 -5.27 12.58
CA GLN A 71 15.18 -6.19 12.26
C GLN A 71 15.07 -7.43 13.15
N PRO A 72 15.09 -8.65 12.59
CA PRO A 72 15.11 -9.86 13.40
C PRO A 72 16.44 -9.98 14.16
N PHE A 73 16.37 -10.45 15.40
CA PHE A 73 17.55 -10.81 16.21
C PHE A 73 17.30 -12.15 16.89
N ALA A 74 18.37 -12.80 17.37
CA ALA A 74 18.28 -14.08 18.05
C ALA A 74 18.78 -13.94 19.49
N ASN A 75 18.00 -14.48 20.44
CA ASN A 75 18.43 -14.70 21.81
C ASN A 75 18.75 -16.18 22.00
N PHE A 76 19.88 -16.49 22.62
CA PHE A 76 20.28 -17.86 22.92
C PHE A 76 19.82 -18.23 24.33
N VAL A 77 18.81 -19.10 24.42
CA VAL A 77 18.24 -19.53 25.71
C VAL A 77 18.47 -21.03 25.92
N PRO A 78 18.64 -21.50 27.18
CA PRO A 78 18.71 -22.92 27.49
C PRO A 78 17.43 -23.62 27.03
N ASN A 79 17.56 -24.80 26.41
CA ASN A 79 16.39 -25.52 25.87
C ASN A 79 15.69 -26.44 26.89
N ASN A 80 15.81 -26.20 28.20
CA ASN A 80 15.29 -27.07 29.28
C ASN A 80 15.71 -28.56 29.18
N ASP A 81 16.79 -28.86 28.46
CA ASP A 81 17.31 -30.22 28.26
C ASP A 81 18.53 -30.49 29.16
N LEU A 82 18.52 -29.96 30.39
CA LEU A 82 19.67 -30.11 31.31
C LEU A 82 19.88 -31.56 31.73
N ASP A 83 18.83 -32.38 31.70
CA ASP A 83 18.89 -33.81 31.95
C ASP A 83 19.78 -34.53 30.92
N ALA A 84 19.86 -34.03 29.68
CA ALA A 84 20.80 -34.52 28.67
C ALA A 84 22.28 -34.17 28.99
N LYS A 85 22.51 -33.42 30.08
CA LYS A 85 23.80 -33.00 30.61
C LYS A 85 23.93 -33.35 32.09
N ASP A 86 23.27 -34.42 32.53
CA ASP A 86 23.32 -34.95 33.91
C ASP A 86 22.87 -33.93 34.99
N GLY A 87 22.10 -32.91 34.59
CA GLY A 87 21.65 -31.86 35.49
C GLY A 87 22.71 -30.82 35.87
N ASP A 88 23.90 -30.83 35.24
CA ASP A 88 25.01 -29.93 35.57
C ASP A 88 24.77 -28.49 35.07
N PRO A 89 24.53 -27.50 35.96
CA PRO A 89 24.28 -26.12 35.57
C PRO A 89 25.47 -25.44 34.86
N ALA A 90 26.70 -25.95 35.06
CA ALA A 90 27.88 -25.40 34.39
C ALA A 90 27.86 -25.62 32.86
N ARG A 91 27.12 -26.64 32.40
CA ARG A 91 27.07 -27.06 30.98
C ARG A 91 25.90 -26.48 30.20
N VAL A 92 25.13 -25.56 30.81
CA VAL A 92 23.98 -24.88 30.20
C VAL A 92 24.34 -24.18 28.87
N ALA A 93 25.59 -23.74 28.70
CA ALA A 93 26.05 -23.11 27.46
C ALA A 93 25.98 -24.05 26.24
N GLU A 94 26.14 -25.36 26.43
CA GLU A 94 26.12 -26.38 25.36
C GLU A 94 24.73 -26.65 24.80
N ILE A 95 23.66 -26.27 25.53
CA ILE A 95 22.26 -26.56 25.19
C ILE A 95 21.46 -25.29 24.84
N ARG A 96 22.16 -24.21 24.48
CA ARG A 96 21.51 -22.96 24.09
C ARG A 96 20.99 -23.07 22.65
N ALA A 97 19.69 -22.88 22.49
CA ALA A 97 19.06 -22.80 21.19
C ALA A 97 18.73 -21.35 20.80
N PRO A 98 18.90 -20.95 19.53
CA PRO A 98 18.50 -19.63 19.07
C PRO A 98 16.98 -19.49 19.07
N LYS A 99 16.46 -18.53 19.81
CA LYS A 99 15.07 -18.06 19.73
C LYS A 99 15.08 -16.74 18.98
N TRP A 100 14.68 -16.82 17.72
CA TRP A 100 14.47 -15.64 16.90
C TRP A 100 13.35 -14.78 17.48
N ILE A 101 13.53 -13.46 17.45
CA ILE A 101 12.56 -12.45 17.81
C ILE A 101 12.53 -11.41 16.69
N ARG A 102 11.33 -10.95 16.34
CA ARG A 102 11.15 -9.89 15.35
C ARG A 102 9.97 -9.03 15.79
N PRO A 103 10.21 -7.85 16.41
CA PRO A 103 9.12 -7.00 16.87
C PRO A 103 8.45 -6.31 15.68
N HIS A 104 7.17 -5.96 15.86
CA HIS A 104 6.52 -4.88 15.12
C HIS A 104 6.87 -3.55 15.79
N LEU A 105 7.29 -2.56 15.01
CA LEU A 105 7.67 -1.22 15.46
C LEU A 105 6.61 -0.21 15.00
N PHE A 106 6.12 0.62 15.90
CA PHE A 106 5.12 1.67 15.67
C PHE A 106 5.38 2.87 16.58
N GLU A 107 4.65 3.97 16.40
CA GLU A 107 4.80 5.18 17.23
C GLU A 107 4.50 4.88 18.71
N PRO A 108 5.43 5.16 19.65
CA PRO A 108 5.28 4.78 21.06
C PRO A 108 4.05 5.37 21.78
N ASP A 109 3.58 6.54 21.33
CA ASP A 109 2.40 7.21 21.90
C ASP A 109 1.08 6.76 21.26
N ALA A 110 1.13 5.94 20.20
CA ALA A 110 -0.06 5.49 19.51
C ALA A 110 -0.85 4.46 20.31
N GLN A 111 -2.17 4.50 20.15
CA GLN A 111 -3.11 3.58 20.78
C GLN A 111 -3.63 2.54 19.78
N LEU A 112 -3.84 1.32 20.26
CA LEU A 112 -4.63 0.28 19.60
C LEU A 112 -6.07 0.41 20.08
N LEU A 113 -7.02 0.58 19.18
CA LEU A 113 -8.44 0.70 19.52
C LEU A 113 -9.19 -0.55 19.07
N TYR A 114 -10.08 -1.06 19.92
CA TYR A 114 -11.00 -2.14 19.60
C TYR A 114 -12.43 -1.65 19.81
N GLN A 115 -13.27 -1.77 18.78
CA GLN A 115 -14.64 -1.28 18.79
C GLN A 115 -15.61 -2.45 18.65
N TRP A 116 -16.31 -2.78 19.73
CA TRP A 116 -17.43 -3.73 19.71
C TRP A 116 -18.75 -2.97 19.59
N HIS A 117 -19.55 -3.35 18.61
CA HIS A 117 -20.92 -2.89 18.50
C HIS A 117 -21.84 -3.78 19.32
N PHE A 118 -22.79 -3.18 20.02
CA PHE A 118 -23.78 -3.90 20.79
C PHE A 118 -25.08 -3.13 20.91
N ASP A 119 -26.17 -3.85 21.16
CA ASP A 119 -27.50 -3.30 21.40
C ASP A 119 -27.97 -3.70 22.80
N GLY A 120 -28.29 -2.73 23.66
CA GLY A 120 -28.73 -3.00 25.04
C GLY A 120 -27.60 -3.40 26.00
N GLU A 121 -27.94 -4.00 27.14
CA GLU A 121 -26.97 -4.64 28.08
C GLU A 121 -25.75 -3.79 28.52
N GLU A 122 -25.96 -2.48 28.68
CA GLU A 122 -24.90 -1.51 28.99
C GLU A 122 -24.15 -1.82 30.30
N MET A 123 -24.78 -2.52 31.25
CA MET A 123 -24.13 -2.97 32.48
C MET A 123 -22.92 -3.90 32.22
N HIS A 124 -23.04 -4.83 31.26
CA HIS A 124 -21.94 -5.73 30.90
C HIS A 124 -20.83 -4.96 30.17
N ALA A 125 -21.19 -4.04 29.27
CA ALA A 125 -20.23 -3.16 28.60
C ALA A 125 -19.44 -2.31 29.62
N GLN A 126 -20.11 -1.74 30.62
CA GLN A 126 -19.48 -0.99 31.71
C GLN A 126 -18.58 -1.87 32.59
N ALA A 127 -18.97 -3.12 32.85
CA ALA A 127 -18.13 -4.08 33.58
C ALA A 127 -16.85 -4.41 32.80
N ILE A 128 -16.94 -4.66 31.49
CA ILE A 128 -15.77 -4.82 30.63
C ILE A 128 -14.91 -3.55 30.62
N ALA A 129 -15.53 -2.37 30.62
CA ALA A 129 -14.77 -1.12 30.66
C ALA A 129 -13.97 -0.98 31.97
N GLY A 130 -14.55 -1.40 33.11
CA GLY A 130 -13.85 -1.49 34.39
C GLY A 130 -12.72 -2.52 34.38
N LEU A 131 -12.90 -3.65 33.70
CA LEU A 131 -11.86 -4.68 33.50
C LEU A 131 -10.67 -4.16 32.68
N ALA A 132 -10.93 -3.40 31.62
CA ALA A 132 -9.87 -2.83 30.78
C ALA A 132 -8.90 -1.96 31.59
N ASN A 133 -9.38 -1.19 32.57
CA ASN A 133 -8.53 -0.37 33.44
C ASN A 133 -7.56 -1.17 34.33
N ARG A 134 -7.78 -2.48 34.50
CA ARG A 134 -6.90 -3.40 35.25
C ARG A 134 -5.88 -4.11 34.35
N LEU A 135 -5.95 -3.93 33.03
CA LEU A 135 -5.05 -4.55 32.07
C LEU A 135 -3.61 -4.05 32.27
N TYR A 136 -2.67 -4.98 32.32
CA TYR A 136 -1.23 -4.70 32.49
C TYR A 136 -0.35 -5.27 31.36
N GLN A 137 -0.94 -6.01 30.41
CA GLN A 137 -0.20 -6.70 29.34
C GLN A 137 -1.12 -7.00 28.15
N LEU A 138 -0.57 -6.93 26.93
CA LEU A 138 -1.24 -7.36 25.70
C LEU A 138 -0.24 -8.08 24.80
N GLY A 139 -0.23 -9.42 24.82
CA GLY A 139 0.72 -10.21 24.02
C GLY A 139 1.55 -11.18 24.86
N ARG A 140 2.87 -11.05 24.78
CA ARG A 140 3.82 -11.83 25.57
C ARG A 140 4.13 -11.14 26.89
N GLY A 141 4.84 -11.87 27.76
CA GLY A 141 5.41 -11.39 29.03
C GLY A 141 6.11 -10.02 28.99
N ILE A 142 6.67 -9.67 27.83
CA ILE A 142 7.45 -8.44 27.59
C ILE A 142 6.61 -7.30 26.96
N ASP A 143 5.38 -7.58 26.52
CA ASP A 143 4.49 -6.62 25.89
C ASP A 143 3.59 -5.96 26.96
N MET A 144 4.21 -5.18 27.86
CA MET A 144 3.50 -4.44 28.90
C MET A 144 2.56 -3.40 28.27
N ALA A 145 1.34 -3.31 28.78
CA ALA A 145 0.32 -2.43 28.21
C ALA A 145 -0.69 -1.98 29.26
N TRP A 146 -1.38 -0.88 29.00
CA TRP A 146 -2.50 -0.40 29.81
C TRP A 146 -3.67 -0.09 28.90
N ALA A 147 -4.89 -0.21 29.41
CA ALA A 147 -6.08 0.11 28.65
C ALA A 147 -7.01 1.05 29.39
N ALA A 148 -7.72 1.86 28.62
CA ALA A 148 -8.88 2.62 29.06
C ALA A 148 -10.05 2.27 28.13
N ALA A 149 -11.26 2.25 28.66
CA ALA A 149 -12.42 1.88 27.88
C ALA A 149 -13.61 2.82 28.14
N GLN A 150 -14.42 3.03 27.11
CA GLN A 150 -15.57 3.92 27.13
C GLN A 150 -16.75 3.26 26.41
N VAL A 151 -17.96 3.55 26.88
CA VAL A 151 -19.19 3.21 26.17
C VAL A 151 -19.70 4.47 25.49
N LEU A 152 -19.72 4.47 24.16
CA LEU A 152 -20.03 5.62 23.32
C LEU A 152 -21.26 5.33 22.46
N ASP A 153 -21.85 6.38 21.90
CA ASP A 153 -22.68 6.21 20.72
C ASP A 153 -21.81 6.01 19.46
N LEU A 154 -22.45 5.70 18.33
CA LEU A 154 -21.75 5.39 17.09
C LEU A 154 -21.00 6.61 16.52
N ASP A 155 -21.59 7.80 16.61
CA ASP A 155 -21.02 9.01 16.02
C ASP A 155 -19.77 9.46 16.80
N ASP A 156 -19.81 9.42 18.12
CA ASP A 156 -18.68 9.68 19.00
C ASP A 156 -17.56 8.66 18.79
N ALA A 157 -17.89 7.38 18.63
CA ALA A 157 -16.90 6.34 18.37
C ALA A 157 -16.21 6.52 17.01
N LEU A 158 -16.96 6.94 15.98
CA LEU A 158 -16.41 7.27 14.66
C LEU A 158 -15.48 8.48 14.74
N ALA A 159 -15.83 9.50 15.54
CA ALA A 159 -14.98 10.66 15.76
C ALA A 159 -13.64 10.34 16.46
N LYS A 160 -13.56 9.21 17.19
CA LYS A 160 -12.32 8.72 17.82
C LYS A 160 -11.37 8.00 16.85
N ILE A 161 -11.81 7.65 15.65
CA ILE A 161 -10.94 7.09 14.62
C ILE A 161 -10.14 8.25 14.03
N ASP A 162 -8.94 8.47 14.57
CA ASP A 162 -8.07 9.56 14.14
C ASP A 162 -7.78 9.48 12.63
N SER A 163 -8.07 10.58 11.92
CA SER A 163 -8.10 10.65 10.45
C SER A 163 -6.72 10.79 9.78
N GLY A 164 -5.63 10.72 10.56
CA GLY A 164 -4.30 11.05 10.05
C GLY A 164 -3.42 9.88 9.59
N THR A 165 -3.39 8.76 10.33
CA THR A 165 -2.34 7.74 10.12
C THR A 165 -2.73 6.31 10.49
N SER A 166 -3.72 6.08 11.35
CA SER A 166 -4.07 4.73 11.81
C SER A 166 -4.79 3.90 10.75
N ARG A 167 -4.47 2.60 10.69
CA ARG A 167 -5.15 1.63 9.81
C ARG A 167 -6.33 1.00 10.54
N VAL A 168 -7.47 1.01 9.87
CA VAL A 168 -8.68 0.33 10.31
C VAL A 168 -8.73 -1.06 9.71
N TYR A 169 -8.83 -2.09 10.56
CA TYR A 169 -9.03 -3.49 10.19
C TYR A 169 -10.48 -3.84 10.44
N ARG A 170 -11.18 -4.29 9.40
CA ARG A 170 -12.60 -4.62 9.46
C ARG A 170 -12.80 -6.14 9.42
N PRO A 171 -13.58 -6.72 10.35
CA PRO A 171 -13.92 -8.13 10.29
C PRO A 171 -14.81 -8.37 9.07
N CYS A 172 -14.55 -9.46 8.35
CA CYS A 172 -15.30 -9.87 7.18
C CYS A 172 -16.06 -11.16 7.47
N LYS A 173 -17.25 -11.31 6.90
CA LYS A 173 -18.03 -12.56 7.03
C LYS A 173 -17.38 -13.74 6.31
N SER A 174 -16.62 -13.45 5.25
CA SER A 174 -15.92 -14.44 4.43
C SER A 174 -14.65 -13.83 3.81
N GLY A 175 -13.80 -14.69 3.24
CA GLY A 175 -12.68 -14.27 2.39
C GLY A 175 -11.31 -14.72 2.89
N ALA A 176 -10.27 -14.17 2.26
CA ALA A 176 -8.88 -14.60 2.39
C ALA A 176 -7.96 -13.55 3.06
N GLY A 177 -8.55 -12.58 3.77
CA GLY A 177 -7.79 -11.62 4.57
C GLY A 177 -7.01 -12.26 5.73
N PRO A 178 -6.11 -11.54 6.41
CA PRO A 178 -5.46 -12.03 7.63
C PRO A 178 -6.48 -12.56 8.63
N ALA A 179 -6.37 -13.85 8.95
CA ALA A 179 -7.16 -14.50 9.97
C ALA A 179 -6.63 -14.11 11.36
N LEU A 180 -7.51 -13.52 12.18
CA LEU A 180 -7.23 -13.19 13.57
C LEU A 180 -8.17 -13.98 14.47
N PRO A 181 -7.64 -14.64 15.52
CA PRO A 181 -8.48 -15.34 16.48
C PRO A 181 -9.33 -14.33 17.25
N CYS A 182 -10.63 -14.59 17.35
CA CYS A 182 -11.60 -13.76 18.03
C CYS A 182 -12.35 -14.58 19.10
N PRO A 183 -12.82 -13.94 20.20
CA PRO A 183 -13.68 -14.60 21.16
C PRO A 183 -14.95 -15.12 20.49
N GLN A 184 -15.42 -16.25 21.00
CA GLN A 184 -16.67 -16.90 20.63
C GLN A 184 -17.25 -17.56 21.88
N PRO A 185 -18.54 -17.95 21.90
CA PRO A 185 -19.13 -18.64 23.03
C PRO A 185 -18.28 -19.85 23.46
N GLY A 186 -17.84 -19.86 24.72
CA GLY A 186 -17.00 -20.90 25.33
C GLY A 186 -15.48 -20.62 25.31
N SER A 187 -15.03 -19.47 24.80
CA SER A 187 -13.62 -19.06 24.85
C SER A 187 -13.09 -18.95 26.29
N LEU A 188 -13.84 -18.34 27.20
CA LEU A 188 -13.57 -18.13 28.62
C LEU A 188 -13.46 -19.47 29.33
N GLN A 189 -14.46 -20.33 29.15
CA GLN A 189 -14.42 -21.67 29.74
C GLN A 189 -13.18 -22.42 29.28
N SER A 190 -12.82 -22.34 28.00
CA SER A 190 -11.60 -22.99 27.50
C SER A 190 -10.31 -22.45 28.13
N LEU A 191 -10.28 -21.16 28.50
CA LEU A 191 -9.15 -20.55 29.21
C LEU A 191 -9.10 -21.01 30.67
N ILE A 192 -10.24 -21.09 31.34
CA ILE A 192 -10.37 -21.60 32.72
C ILE A 192 -9.90 -23.06 32.77
N ASP A 193 -10.39 -23.91 31.87
CA ASP A 193 -10.01 -25.32 31.78
C ASP A 193 -8.51 -25.48 31.49
N ARG A 194 -7.98 -24.66 30.59
CA ARG A 194 -6.55 -24.64 30.26
C ARG A 194 -5.71 -24.23 31.46
N TYR A 195 -6.13 -23.23 32.24
CA TYR A 195 -5.42 -22.81 33.46
C TYR A 195 -5.37 -23.97 34.46
N LYS A 196 -6.50 -24.62 34.72
CA LYS A 196 -6.58 -25.79 35.61
C LYS A 196 -5.66 -26.93 35.15
N ALA A 197 -5.72 -27.31 33.88
CA ALA A 197 -4.83 -28.32 33.32
C ALA A 197 -3.34 -27.91 33.40
N THR A 198 -3.04 -26.62 33.28
CA THR A 198 -1.67 -26.10 33.38
C THR A 198 -1.13 -26.13 34.81
N SER A 199 -1.99 -25.95 35.82
CA SER A 199 -1.61 -26.13 37.23
C SER A 199 -1.38 -27.59 37.61
N GLU A 200 -2.00 -28.53 36.89
CA GLU A 200 -1.93 -29.98 37.13
C GLU A 200 -0.94 -30.69 36.16
N ARG A 201 -0.13 -29.94 35.41
CA ARG A 201 0.67 -30.46 34.28
C ARG A 201 1.81 -31.41 34.66
N PHE A 202 2.21 -31.42 35.92
CA PHE A 202 3.25 -32.30 36.45
C PHE A 202 2.61 -33.25 37.44
N ALA A 203 2.64 -34.55 37.13
CA ALA A 203 2.19 -35.58 38.07
C ALA A 203 3.37 -36.49 38.44
N VAL A 204 3.54 -36.73 39.73
CA VAL A 204 4.63 -37.55 40.25
C VAL A 204 4.31 -39.02 40.01
N ILE A 205 5.24 -39.76 39.41
CA ILE A 205 5.15 -41.21 39.30
C ILE A 205 5.82 -41.81 40.54
N THR A 206 5.05 -42.60 41.28
CA THR A 206 5.51 -43.26 42.49
C THR A 206 5.40 -44.77 42.36
N GLU A 207 6.42 -45.48 42.83
CA GLU A 207 6.43 -46.94 42.95
C GLU A 207 6.57 -47.38 44.42
N PRO A 208 5.96 -48.51 44.81
CA PRO A 208 6.22 -49.11 46.11
C PRO A 208 7.69 -49.52 46.22
N ALA A 209 8.39 -49.05 47.26
CA ALA A 209 9.78 -49.39 47.56
C ALA A 209 9.92 -49.78 49.03
N PRO A 210 9.24 -50.85 49.48
CA PRO A 210 9.20 -51.22 50.89
C PRO A 210 10.60 -51.52 51.44
N THR A 211 10.90 -51.02 52.64
CA THR A 211 12.11 -51.38 53.37
C THR A 211 11.78 -52.09 54.68
N ARG A 212 12.78 -52.76 55.25
CA ARG A 212 12.65 -53.47 56.54
C ARG A 212 12.18 -52.58 57.70
N LYS A 213 12.35 -51.26 57.59
CA LYS A 213 11.93 -50.26 58.59
C LYS A 213 10.63 -49.56 58.24
N ASP A 214 10.24 -49.55 56.96
CA ASP A 214 8.99 -48.95 56.48
C ASP A 214 8.41 -49.78 55.32
N PRO A 215 7.45 -50.69 55.61
CA PRO A 215 6.79 -51.53 54.62
C PRO A 215 5.93 -50.73 53.61
N ASN A 216 5.59 -49.47 53.91
CA ASN A 216 4.75 -48.63 53.07
C ASN A 216 5.56 -47.56 52.34
N GLN A 217 6.89 -47.67 52.33
CA GLN A 217 7.74 -46.67 51.70
C GLN A 217 7.42 -46.56 50.20
N ILE A 218 7.14 -45.33 49.76
CA ILE A 218 6.88 -44.98 48.37
C ILE A 218 8.11 -44.25 47.82
N LYS A 219 8.59 -44.68 46.66
CA LYS A 219 9.70 -44.03 45.95
C LYS A 219 9.16 -43.25 44.76
N VAL A 220 9.56 -41.99 44.65
CA VAL A 220 9.36 -41.20 43.43
C VAL A 220 10.32 -41.73 42.36
N VAL A 221 9.77 -42.24 41.26
CA VAL A 221 10.55 -42.84 40.16
C VAL A 221 10.55 -41.97 38.90
N GLY A 222 9.69 -40.94 38.85
CA GLY A 222 9.67 -39.99 37.76
C GLY A 222 8.56 -38.96 37.90
N GLN A 223 8.37 -38.18 36.84
CA GLN A 223 7.27 -37.24 36.69
C GLN A 223 6.71 -37.35 35.27
N THR A 224 5.40 -37.35 35.11
CA THR A 224 4.76 -37.18 33.81
C THR A 224 4.50 -35.70 33.57
N PHE A 225 4.66 -35.30 32.30
CA PHE A 225 4.32 -33.96 31.83
C PHE A 225 3.16 -34.05 30.83
N SER A 226 2.08 -33.34 31.10
CA SER A 226 0.93 -33.23 30.19
C SER A 226 0.82 -31.81 29.62
N GLN A 227 0.55 -31.71 28.32
CA GLN A 227 0.30 -30.42 27.70
C GLN A 227 -1.17 -30.02 27.87
N ALA A 228 -1.41 -28.83 28.42
CA ALA A 228 -2.76 -28.29 28.54
C ALA A 228 -3.42 -28.08 27.16
N PRO A 229 -4.73 -28.32 27.02
CA PRO A 229 -5.45 -28.20 25.76
C PRO A 229 -5.39 -26.78 25.22
N LYS A 230 -5.31 -26.63 23.88
CA LYS A 230 -5.31 -25.30 23.25
C LYS A 230 -6.60 -24.55 23.56
N PRO A 231 -6.54 -23.23 23.80
CA PRO A 231 -7.75 -22.44 24.02
C PRO A 231 -8.58 -22.38 22.72
N ARG A 232 -9.90 -22.19 22.86
CA ARG A 232 -10.86 -22.20 21.75
C ARG A 232 -11.21 -20.77 21.35
N PHE A 233 -10.90 -20.42 20.12
CA PHE A 233 -11.24 -19.15 19.48
C PHE A 233 -11.69 -19.41 18.04
N ARG A 234 -12.51 -18.52 17.48
CA ARG A 234 -12.87 -18.56 16.05
C ARG A 234 -11.88 -17.75 15.24
N GLU A 235 -11.46 -18.26 14.10
CA GLU A 235 -10.65 -17.50 13.15
C GLU A 235 -11.56 -16.60 12.31
N ILE A 236 -11.30 -15.30 12.31
CA ILE A 236 -12.06 -14.31 11.54
C ILE A 236 -11.11 -13.62 10.57
N ALA A 237 -11.49 -13.61 9.30
CA ALA A 237 -10.74 -12.88 8.28
C ALA A 237 -10.99 -11.37 8.45
N TYR A 238 -9.92 -10.58 8.47
CA TYR A 238 -9.99 -9.12 8.46
C TYR A 238 -9.49 -8.56 7.14
N ASP A 239 -10.06 -7.44 6.68
CA ASP A 239 -9.66 -6.75 5.44
C ASP A 239 -9.57 -7.71 4.23
N SER A 240 -10.50 -8.66 4.13
CA SER A 240 -10.54 -9.58 2.99
C SER A 240 -10.69 -8.78 1.68
N PRO A 241 -9.82 -9.01 0.68
CA PRO A 241 -10.03 -8.42 -0.64
C PRO A 241 -11.34 -8.97 -1.26
N PRO A 242 -11.98 -8.23 -2.18
CA PRO A 242 -13.13 -8.75 -2.91
C PRO A 242 -12.72 -9.97 -3.75
N VAL A 243 -13.64 -10.92 -3.88
CA VAL A 243 -13.50 -12.02 -4.85
C VAL A 243 -13.74 -11.45 -6.24
N ARG A 244 -12.86 -11.80 -7.18
CA ARG A 244 -12.88 -11.28 -8.55
C ARG A 244 -13.22 -12.41 -9.52
N LEU A 245 -14.33 -12.25 -10.23
CA LEU A 245 -14.80 -13.17 -11.27
C LEU A 245 -14.61 -12.49 -12.63
N LEU A 246 -13.86 -13.12 -13.53
CA LEU A 246 -13.53 -12.54 -14.83
C LEU A 246 -14.25 -13.30 -15.95
N PHE A 247 -14.93 -12.58 -16.83
CA PHE A 247 -15.67 -13.13 -17.96
C PHE A 247 -15.17 -12.56 -19.28
N GLU A 248 -15.16 -13.38 -20.34
CA GLU A 248 -14.98 -12.95 -21.73
C GLU A 248 -16.34 -12.84 -22.41
N LEU A 249 -16.50 -11.78 -23.21
CA LEU A 249 -17.63 -11.66 -24.13
C LEU A 249 -17.31 -12.48 -25.38
N ARG A 250 -18.16 -13.47 -25.67
CA ARG A 250 -18.00 -14.41 -26.79
C ARG A 250 -19.23 -14.40 -27.69
N PRO A 251 -19.11 -14.63 -29.00
CA PRO A 251 -20.26 -14.93 -29.85
C PRO A 251 -21.04 -16.15 -29.35
N ALA A 252 -22.35 -16.19 -29.60
CA ALA A 252 -23.24 -17.27 -29.14
C ALA A 252 -23.01 -18.62 -29.86
N ASP A 253 -22.39 -18.63 -31.05
CA ASP A 253 -22.29 -19.76 -31.99
C ASP A 253 -20.94 -20.52 -31.97
N ALA A 254 -19.93 -20.04 -31.21
CA ALA A 254 -18.55 -20.58 -31.08
C ALA A 254 -17.69 -20.58 -32.37
N ASN A 255 -16.36 -20.39 -32.40
CA ASN A 255 -15.33 -20.35 -31.36
C ASN A 255 -14.11 -19.45 -31.77
N ALA A 256 -13.24 -19.15 -30.80
CA ALA A 256 -11.98 -18.38 -30.86
C ALA A 256 -12.03 -16.84 -30.82
N ASN A 257 -13.01 -16.18 -31.44
CA ASN A 257 -13.03 -14.71 -31.50
C ASN A 257 -13.70 -14.05 -30.28
N PHE A 258 -13.26 -12.84 -29.94
CA PHE A 258 -13.90 -11.99 -28.93
C PHE A 258 -15.08 -11.27 -29.54
N PHE A 259 -16.22 -11.22 -28.83
CA PHE A 259 -17.26 -10.24 -29.13
C PHE A 259 -16.78 -8.86 -28.65
N ALA A 260 -16.96 -7.83 -29.48
CA ALA A 260 -16.48 -6.48 -29.20
C ALA A 260 -17.68 -5.57 -28.93
N TRP A 261 -17.86 -5.18 -27.66
CA TRP A 261 -18.92 -4.25 -27.28
C TRP A 261 -18.44 -2.79 -27.39
N PRO A 262 -19.26 -1.86 -27.94
CA PRO A 262 -18.87 -0.46 -28.09
C PRO A 262 -18.55 0.22 -26.75
N LEU A 263 -17.44 0.97 -26.69
CA LEU A 263 -17.00 1.65 -25.46
C LEU A 263 -18.08 2.58 -24.88
N THR A 264 -18.79 3.31 -25.73
CA THR A 264 -19.76 4.34 -25.35
C THR A 264 -21.09 3.76 -24.85
N GLU A 265 -21.36 2.48 -25.13
CA GLU A 265 -22.56 1.75 -24.70
C GLU A 265 -22.30 0.89 -23.46
N ILE A 266 -21.25 1.19 -22.70
CA ILE A 266 -20.80 0.42 -21.54
C ILE A 266 -21.88 0.24 -20.46
N VAL A 267 -22.73 1.26 -20.25
CA VAL A 267 -23.83 1.20 -19.28
C VAL A 267 -24.84 0.14 -19.68
N GLY A 268 -25.17 0.07 -20.97
CA GLY A 268 -26.10 -0.93 -21.52
C GLY A 268 -25.60 -2.36 -21.29
N LEU A 269 -24.30 -2.61 -21.52
CA LEU A 269 -23.69 -3.91 -21.23
C LEU A 269 -23.84 -4.29 -19.74
N VAL A 270 -23.53 -3.36 -18.83
CA VAL A 270 -23.61 -3.64 -17.39
C VAL A 270 -25.05 -3.91 -16.96
N GLU A 271 -26.02 -3.12 -17.43
CA GLU A 271 -27.42 -3.34 -17.10
C GLU A 271 -27.92 -4.69 -17.61
N THR A 272 -27.67 -5.02 -18.88
CA THR A 272 -28.05 -6.30 -19.47
C THR A 272 -27.41 -7.47 -18.71
N ALA A 273 -26.11 -7.38 -18.41
CA ALA A 273 -25.40 -8.40 -17.63
C ALA A 273 -25.95 -8.57 -16.20
N ARG A 274 -26.20 -7.44 -15.52
CA ARG A 274 -26.72 -7.39 -14.15
C ARG A 274 -28.12 -7.99 -14.06
N ASP A 275 -29.02 -7.54 -14.94
CA ASP A 275 -30.44 -7.89 -14.88
C ASP A 275 -30.67 -9.34 -15.31
N GLY A 276 -29.93 -9.81 -16.32
CA GLY A 276 -29.89 -11.22 -16.70
C GLY A 276 -29.43 -12.12 -15.56
N ALA A 277 -28.29 -11.80 -14.94
CA ALA A 277 -27.75 -12.58 -13.84
C ALA A 277 -28.66 -12.55 -12.59
N ALA A 278 -29.20 -11.39 -12.22
CA ALA A 278 -30.14 -11.27 -11.11
C ALA A 278 -31.42 -12.08 -11.34
N THR A 279 -31.93 -12.10 -12.58
CA THR A 279 -33.12 -12.88 -12.96
C THR A 279 -32.83 -14.37 -12.91
N ALA A 280 -31.71 -14.83 -13.47
CA ALA A 280 -31.30 -16.24 -13.45
C ALA A 280 -31.15 -16.76 -12.02
N LEU A 281 -30.44 -16.01 -11.16
CA LEU A 281 -30.25 -16.39 -9.76
C LEU A 281 -31.53 -16.32 -8.94
N GLY A 282 -32.35 -15.28 -9.16
CA GLY A 282 -33.64 -15.14 -8.49
C GLY A 282 -34.64 -16.24 -8.86
N GLY A 283 -34.50 -16.84 -10.04
CA GLY A 283 -35.30 -17.99 -10.47
C GLY A 283 -34.96 -19.28 -9.71
N VAL A 284 -33.67 -19.51 -9.41
CA VAL A 284 -33.20 -20.70 -8.69
C VAL A 284 -33.27 -20.53 -7.17
N LEU A 285 -33.08 -19.30 -6.66
CA LEU A 285 -33.12 -18.96 -5.23
C LEU A 285 -34.25 -17.98 -4.91
N PRO A 286 -35.54 -18.37 -5.06
CA PRO A 286 -36.66 -17.45 -4.87
C PRO A 286 -36.73 -16.88 -3.46
N ALA A 287 -36.34 -17.64 -2.43
CA ALA A 287 -36.30 -17.19 -1.04
C ALA A 287 -35.28 -16.06 -0.80
N GLN A 288 -34.27 -15.92 -1.67
CA GLN A 288 -33.24 -14.88 -1.57
C GLN A 288 -33.46 -13.72 -2.54
N ARG A 289 -34.58 -13.67 -3.26
CA ARG A 289 -34.82 -12.66 -4.32
C ARG A 289 -34.66 -11.21 -3.86
N ALA A 290 -35.20 -10.86 -2.69
CA ALA A 290 -35.02 -9.51 -2.13
C ALA A 290 -33.55 -9.19 -1.83
N CYS A 291 -32.78 -10.18 -1.38
CA CYS A 291 -31.34 -10.05 -1.17
C CYS A 291 -30.60 -9.86 -2.50
N ILE A 292 -30.96 -10.63 -3.53
CA ILE A 292 -30.38 -10.54 -4.87
C ILE A 292 -30.65 -9.16 -5.48
N GLU A 293 -31.88 -8.65 -5.44
CA GLU A 293 -32.22 -7.32 -5.96
C GLU A 293 -31.43 -6.21 -5.24
N ARG A 294 -31.25 -6.33 -3.92
CA ARG A 294 -30.46 -5.38 -3.13
C ARG A 294 -28.96 -5.42 -3.48
N VAL A 295 -28.40 -6.61 -3.65
CA VAL A 295 -26.96 -6.83 -3.90
C VAL A 295 -26.56 -6.54 -5.35
N PHE A 296 -27.35 -6.99 -6.33
CA PHE A 296 -27.08 -6.79 -7.77
C PHE A 296 -27.52 -5.40 -8.24
N ILE A 297 -28.76 -5.00 -7.93
CA ILE A 297 -29.41 -3.82 -8.53
C ILE A 297 -29.32 -2.61 -7.59
N GLY A 298 -29.37 -2.84 -6.29
CA GLY A 298 -29.48 -1.79 -5.27
C GLY A 298 -30.92 -1.36 -5.00
N ARG A 299 -31.91 -2.14 -5.44
CA ARG A 299 -33.32 -1.87 -5.13
C ARG A 299 -33.59 -2.25 -3.67
N GLY A 300 -34.15 -1.31 -2.89
CA GLY A 300 -34.35 -1.49 -1.45
C GLY A 300 -33.06 -1.48 -0.61
N ALA A 301 -31.93 -1.07 -1.19
CA ALA A 301 -30.65 -0.96 -0.48
C ALA A 301 -30.57 0.32 0.36
N THR A 302 -30.04 0.19 1.57
CA THR A 302 -29.67 1.30 2.46
C THR A 302 -28.19 1.67 2.29
N GLU A 303 -27.72 2.71 2.98
CA GLU A 303 -26.30 3.06 3.01
C GLU A 303 -25.41 1.93 3.55
N ALA A 304 -25.91 1.17 4.54
CA ALA A 304 -25.20 0.03 5.13
C ALA A 304 -24.98 -1.12 4.13
N ASP A 305 -25.86 -1.25 3.14
CA ASP A 305 -25.78 -2.31 2.13
C ASP A 305 -24.72 -2.03 1.05
N LYS A 306 -24.16 -0.80 0.97
CA LYS A 306 -23.15 -0.47 -0.05
C LYS A 306 -21.92 -1.38 0.01
N ALA A 307 -21.56 -1.85 1.21
CA ALA A 307 -20.42 -2.74 1.44
C ALA A 307 -20.64 -4.17 0.92
N SER A 308 -21.90 -4.61 0.74
CA SER A 308 -22.24 -5.96 0.27
C SER A 308 -22.60 -6.03 -1.22
N ARG A 309 -22.67 -4.88 -1.90
CA ARG A 309 -23.09 -4.79 -3.32
C ARG A 309 -21.98 -5.20 -4.29
N LEU A 310 -22.37 -5.95 -5.31
CA LEU A 310 -21.49 -6.32 -6.41
C LEU A 310 -21.07 -5.09 -7.20
N ARG A 311 -19.86 -5.14 -7.75
CA ARG A 311 -19.41 -4.18 -8.75
C ARG A 311 -19.14 -4.90 -10.07
N ILE A 312 -19.86 -4.50 -11.10
CA ILE A 312 -19.71 -5.02 -12.46
C ILE A 312 -18.88 -4.01 -13.26
N ILE A 313 -17.68 -4.41 -13.67
CA ILE A 313 -16.63 -3.56 -14.22
C ILE A 313 -16.25 -4.08 -15.61
N PRO A 314 -16.84 -3.54 -16.67
CA PRO A 314 -16.38 -3.86 -18.02
C PRO A 314 -14.96 -3.35 -18.21
N LEU A 315 -14.12 -4.15 -18.86
CA LEU A 315 -12.71 -3.84 -19.10
C LEU A 315 -12.51 -3.52 -20.59
N PRO A 316 -12.49 -2.23 -20.97
CA PRO A 316 -12.01 -1.79 -22.27
C PRO A 316 -10.63 -2.38 -22.59
N SER A 317 -10.38 -2.73 -23.84
CA SER A 317 -9.08 -3.29 -24.22
C SER A 317 -8.00 -2.19 -24.21
N ILE A 318 -7.00 -2.34 -23.33
CA ILE A 318 -5.87 -1.39 -23.16
C ILE A 318 -4.53 -2.14 -23.12
N GLY A 319 -3.41 -1.43 -23.03
CA GLY A 319 -2.08 -2.03 -22.84
C GLY A 319 -1.30 -2.36 -24.12
N HIS A 320 -1.86 -2.08 -25.29
CA HIS A 320 -1.17 -2.20 -26.58
C HIS A 320 -1.47 -0.99 -27.47
N VAL A 321 -0.48 -0.52 -28.25
CA VAL A 321 -0.60 0.68 -29.09
C VAL A 321 -1.76 0.59 -30.11
N HIS A 322 -2.05 -0.62 -30.58
CA HIS A 322 -3.13 -0.87 -31.53
C HIS A 322 -4.46 -1.26 -30.87
N ALA A 323 -4.55 -1.37 -29.53
CA ALA A 323 -5.78 -1.80 -28.86
C ALA A 323 -6.95 -0.86 -29.16
N GLU A 324 -8.05 -1.40 -29.69
CA GLU A 324 -9.31 -0.69 -29.84
C GLU A 324 -10.07 -0.80 -28.52
N ARG A 325 -10.53 0.32 -27.96
CA ARG A 325 -11.14 0.39 -26.61
C ARG A 325 -12.49 -0.32 -26.49
N SER A 326 -12.86 -1.12 -27.48
CA SER A 326 -13.99 -2.02 -27.37
C SER A 326 -13.82 -2.94 -26.15
N ILE A 327 -14.95 -3.22 -25.53
CA ILE A 327 -15.04 -4.03 -24.33
C ILE A 327 -15.16 -5.47 -24.77
N ARG A 328 -14.26 -6.31 -24.24
CA ARG A 328 -14.19 -7.75 -24.55
C ARG A 328 -14.28 -8.61 -23.29
N ARG A 329 -14.23 -7.98 -22.12
CA ARG A 329 -14.19 -8.62 -20.82
C ARG A 329 -15.01 -7.87 -19.80
N LEU A 330 -15.55 -8.61 -18.85
CA LEU A 330 -16.31 -8.12 -17.72
C LEU A 330 -15.69 -8.68 -16.44
N LEU A 331 -15.30 -7.80 -15.53
CA LEU A 331 -14.85 -8.18 -14.19
C LEU A 331 -15.98 -7.94 -13.20
N VAL A 332 -16.31 -8.92 -12.37
CA VAL A 332 -17.27 -8.78 -11.29
C VAL A 332 -16.52 -8.86 -9.97
N GLU A 333 -16.55 -7.78 -9.19
CA GLU A 333 -16.05 -7.76 -7.81
C GLU A 333 -17.18 -8.09 -6.84
N VAL A 334 -17.02 -9.20 -6.12
CA VAL A 334 -17.89 -9.64 -5.03
C VAL A 334 -17.22 -9.20 -3.72
N PRO A 335 -17.77 -8.21 -2.99
CA PRO A 335 -17.17 -7.78 -1.74
C PRO A 335 -17.26 -8.88 -0.67
N PRO A 336 -16.37 -8.87 0.34
CA PRO A 336 -16.31 -9.92 1.37
C PRO A 336 -17.56 -9.98 2.27
N ASP A 337 -18.32 -8.88 2.34
CA ASP A 337 -19.57 -8.77 3.10
C ASP A 337 -20.81 -9.13 2.25
N CYS A 338 -20.61 -9.57 1.00
CA CYS A 338 -21.68 -10.09 0.17
C CYS A 338 -22.29 -11.35 0.82
N PRO A 339 -23.61 -11.41 1.01
CA PRO A 339 -24.27 -12.57 1.62
C PRO A 339 -24.46 -13.76 0.65
N LEU A 340 -24.19 -13.58 -0.65
CA LEU A 340 -24.36 -14.60 -1.69
C LEU A 340 -23.02 -15.31 -1.97
N ASP A 341 -23.06 -16.63 -2.22
CA ASP A 341 -21.85 -17.40 -2.55
C ASP A 341 -21.28 -16.92 -3.90
N PRO A 342 -19.97 -16.62 -3.99
CA PRO A 342 -19.33 -16.22 -5.24
C PRO A 342 -19.51 -17.23 -6.39
N ARG A 343 -19.66 -18.52 -6.11
CA ARG A 343 -19.89 -19.56 -7.13
C ARG A 343 -21.30 -19.47 -7.72
N ASP A 344 -22.30 -19.16 -6.89
CA ASP A 344 -23.67 -18.93 -7.36
C ASP A 344 -23.74 -17.66 -8.21
N ILE A 345 -22.99 -16.62 -7.82
CA ILE A 345 -22.84 -15.41 -8.62
C ILE A 345 -22.17 -15.73 -9.96
N ALA A 346 -21.07 -16.49 -9.96
CA ALA A 346 -20.35 -16.87 -11.18
C ALA A 346 -21.26 -17.60 -12.17
N TRP A 347 -21.99 -18.63 -11.68
CA TRP A 347 -23.00 -19.35 -12.45
C TRP A 347 -24.08 -18.41 -12.99
N ALA A 348 -24.59 -17.49 -12.18
CA ALA A 348 -25.63 -16.56 -12.58
C ALA A 348 -25.23 -15.69 -13.76
N PHE A 349 -23.96 -15.29 -13.89
CA PHE A 349 -23.49 -14.52 -15.05
C PHE A 349 -23.39 -15.35 -16.35
N THR A 350 -23.37 -16.69 -16.27
CA THR A 350 -23.29 -17.58 -17.44
C THR A 350 -24.60 -18.31 -17.77
N ALA A 351 -25.59 -18.25 -16.88
CA ALA A 351 -26.81 -19.06 -16.95
C ALA A 351 -27.97 -18.47 -17.78
N TRP A 352 -27.70 -17.42 -18.56
CA TRP A 352 -28.71 -16.74 -19.37
C TRP A 352 -28.10 -16.27 -20.68
N MET A 353 -28.96 -16.03 -21.68
CA MET A 353 -28.57 -15.43 -22.95
C MET A 353 -29.15 -14.01 -23.05
N PRO A 354 -28.35 -13.04 -23.53
CA PRO A 354 -28.83 -11.69 -23.73
C PRO A 354 -29.84 -11.62 -24.88
N HIS A 355 -30.79 -10.70 -24.76
CA HIS A 355 -31.76 -10.37 -25.80
C HIS A 355 -31.66 -8.89 -26.15
N ASP A 356 -31.86 -8.56 -27.42
CA ASP A 356 -31.98 -7.18 -27.86
C ASP A 356 -33.24 -6.54 -27.23
N ARG A 357 -33.09 -5.31 -26.70
CA ARG A 357 -34.18 -4.64 -25.97
C ARG A 357 -35.29 -4.12 -26.88
N GLU A 358 -34.99 -3.83 -28.15
CA GLU A 358 -35.95 -3.29 -29.11
C GLU A 358 -36.63 -4.41 -29.91
N THR A 359 -35.88 -5.45 -30.31
CA THR A 359 -36.41 -6.54 -31.15
C THR A 359 -36.83 -7.77 -30.36
N GLY A 360 -36.31 -7.97 -29.14
CA GLY A 360 -36.53 -9.18 -28.33
C GLY A 360 -35.76 -10.42 -28.82
N GLU A 361 -35.03 -10.31 -29.93
CA GLU A 361 -34.23 -11.40 -30.48
C GLU A 361 -33.01 -11.70 -29.61
N LEU A 362 -32.50 -12.93 -29.68
CA LEU A 362 -31.26 -13.30 -28.97
C LEU A 362 -30.11 -12.42 -29.46
N SER A 363 -29.48 -11.69 -28.55
CA SER A 363 -28.24 -10.99 -28.83
C SER A 363 -27.15 -12.01 -29.10
N GLY A 364 -26.37 -11.80 -30.17
CA GLY A 364 -25.35 -12.74 -30.64
C GLY A 364 -24.10 -12.88 -29.76
N TRP A 365 -24.21 -12.70 -28.44
CA TRP A 365 -23.10 -12.81 -27.50
C TRP A 365 -23.49 -13.54 -26.20
N GLN A 366 -22.49 -14.00 -25.45
CA GLN A 366 -22.61 -14.65 -24.15
C GLN A 366 -21.39 -14.35 -23.27
N LEU A 367 -21.51 -14.56 -21.96
CA LEU A 367 -20.40 -14.48 -21.01
C LEU A 367 -19.83 -15.86 -20.74
N VAL A 368 -18.51 -15.97 -20.81
CA VAL A 368 -17.77 -17.19 -20.46
C VAL A 368 -16.78 -16.85 -19.36
N GLU A 369 -16.87 -17.54 -18.23
CA GLU A 369 -15.94 -17.36 -17.11
C GLU A 369 -14.51 -17.80 -17.50
N ILE A 370 -13.52 -16.98 -17.14
CA ILE A 370 -12.11 -17.36 -17.14
C ILE A 370 -11.74 -17.75 -15.71
N GLU A 371 -11.43 -19.03 -15.52
CA GLU A 371 -10.97 -19.50 -14.22
C GLU A 371 -9.56 -18.96 -13.89
N ALA A 372 -9.31 -18.64 -12.62
CA ALA A 372 -8.03 -18.12 -12.14
C ALA A 372 -6.83 -19.05 -12.44
N ARG A 373 -7.07 -20.37 -12.55
CA ARG A 373 -6.04 -21.36 -12.94
C ARG A 373 -5.51 -21.17 -14.37
N ALA A 374 -6.14 -20.33 -15.19
CA ALA A 374 -5.66 -19.97 -16.52
C ALA A 374 -4.41 -19.06 -16.51
N GLY A 375 -3.87 -18.72 -15.32
CA GLY A 375 -2.56 -18.10 -15.15
C GLY A 375 -2.43 -16.76 -15.86
N GLU A 376 -1.43 -16.63 -16.75
CA GLU A 376 -1.16 -15.39 -17.49
C GLU A 376 -2.37 -14.86 -18.28
N ARG A 377 -3.20 -15.76 -18.83
CA ARG A 377 -4.39 -15.36 -19.61
C ARG A 377 -5.42 -14.66 -18.72
N TYR A 378 -5.53 -15.07 -17.46
CA TYR A 378 -6.39 -14.44 -16.47
C TYR A 378 -5.82 -13.09 -16.02
N ALA A 379 -4.51 -13.04 -15.73
CA ALA A 379 -3.89 -11.87 -15.09
C ALA A 379 -3.60 -10.68 -16.03
N LYS A 380 -3.36 -10.91 -17.33
CA LYS A 380 -2.80 -9.88 -18.23
C LYS A 380 -3.65 -8.61 -18.36
N MET A 381 -4.95 -8.76 -18.68
CA MET A 381 -5.83 -7.60 -18.88
C MET A 381 -6.17 -6.89 -17.55
N PRO A 382 -6.53 -7.59 -16.46
CA PRO A 382 -6.65 -6.99 -15.12
C PRO A 382 -5.41 -6.22 -14.68
N GLY A 383 -4.21 -6.73 -14.96
CA GLY A 383 -2.94 -6.07 -14.63
C GLY A 383 -2.80 -4.67 -15.24
N HIS A 384 -3.34 -4.44 -16.45
CA HIS A 384 -3.35 -3.11 -17.05
C HIS A 384 -4.24 -2.11 -16.30
N TYR A 385 -5.13 -2.57 -15.42
CA TYR A 385 -5.94 -1.76 -14.52
C TYR A 385 -5.38 -1.71 -13.10
N GLY A 386 -4.13 -2.14 -12.90
CA GLY A 386 -3.43 -2.15 -11.62
C GLY A 386 -3.89 -3.25 -10.66
N ILE A 387 -4.61 -4.25 -11.16
CA ILE A 387 -5.06 -5.40 -10.37
C ILE A 387 -3.88 -6.35 -10.17
N ASP A 388 -3.62 -6.73 -8.91
CA ASP A 388 -2.59 -7.70 -8.50
C ASP A 388 -1.14 -7.36 -8.91
N ASP A 389 -0.85 -6.08 -9.18
CA ASP A 389 0.48 -5.60 -9.59
C ASP A 389 1.48 -5.39 -8.42
N GLY A 390 1.06 -5.68 -7.19
CA GLY A 390 1.90 -5.71 -5.97
C GLY A 390 2.39 -4.36 -5.44
N ALA A 391 2.74 -3.41 -6.29
CA ALA A 391 3.34 -2.11 -5.93
C ALA A 391 2.33 -0.94 -5.88
N GLY A 392 1.22 -1.08 -6.60
CA GLY A 392 0.26 0.00 -6.82
C GLY A 392 0.83 1.15 -7.68
N TYR A 393 -0.03 2.12 -7.98
CA TYR A 393 0.27 3.25 -8.85
C TYR A 393 -0.16 4.57 -8.20
N ARG A 394 0.63 5.61 -8.42
CA ARG A 394 0.34 6.96 -7.90
C ARG A 394 -0.51 7.78 -8.85
N ARG A 395 -0.33 7.61 -10.16
CA ARG A 395 -1.04 8.38 -11.18
C ARG A 395 -2.08 7.50 -11.87
N TRP A 396 -3.30 8.00 -11.97
CA TRP A 396 -4.44 7.30 -12.54
C TRP A 396 -5.21 8.22 -13.48
N ARG A 397 -5.70 7.66 -14.59
CA ARG A 397 -6.52 8.37 -15.58
C ARG A 397 -7.78 7.57 -15.87
N THR A 398 -8.92 8.25 -15.95
CA THR A 398 -10.17 7.61 -16.39
C THR A 398 -10.06 7.06 -17.81
N VAL A 399 -10.43 5.80 -18.00
CA VAL A 399 -10.70 5.17 -19.30
C VAL A 399 -12.16 5.44 -19.71
N THR A 400 -13.09 5.35 -18.75
CA THR A 400 -14.48 5.79 -18.91
C THR A 400 -14.76 7.00 -18.01
N PRO A 401 -15.52 8.01 -18.46
CA PRO A 401 -15.69 9.25 -17.72
C PRO A 401 -16.36 8.98 -16.37
N ALA A 402 -15.97 9.72 -15.34
CA ALA A 402 -16.63 9.72 -14.05
C ALA A 402 -17.95 10.48 -14.14
N ALA A 403 -19.04 9.85 -13.70
CA ALA A 403 -20.31 10.55 -13.47
C ALA A 403 -20.27 11.26 -12.13
N LEU A 404 -20.28 12.59 -12.16
CA LEU A 404 -20.23 13.45 -10.96
C LEU A 404 -21.63 13.99 -10.62
N PRO A 405 -21.87 14.41 -9.37
CA PRO A 405 -23.17 14.98 -8.96
C PRO A 405 -23.51 16.25 -9.74
N ALA A 406 -24.80 16.62 -9.77
CA ALA A 406 -25.32 17.76 -10.55
C ALA A 406 -24.60 19.10 -10.30
N ARG A 407 -24.07 19.33 -9.10
CA ARG A 407 -23.25 20.52 -8.76
C ARG A 407 -21.95 20.65 -9.56
N ALA A 408 -21.46 19.54 -10.13
CA ALA A 408 -20.30 19.49 -11.03
C ALA A 408 -20.70 19.60 -12.51
N ALA A 409 -21.99 19.81 -12.81
CA ALA A 409 -22.45 19.97 -14.17
C ALA A 409 -21.99 21.33 -14.73
N ARG A 410 -21.51 21.31 -15.97
CA ARG A 410 -21.24 22.52 -16.74
C ARG A 410 -22.53 23.20 -17.20
N ARG A 411 -22.53 24.53 -17.30
CA ARG A 411 -23.61 25.31 -17.90
C ARG A 411 -23.87 24.81 -19.32
N ARG A 412 -25.14 24.57 -19.65
CA ARG A 412 -25.61 24.26 -20.99
C ARG A 412 -25.48 25.50 -21.86
N ILE A 413 -24.86 25.35 -23.03
CA ILE A 413 -24.90 26.34 -24.10
C ILE A 413 -25.74 25.72 -25.21
N ASP A 414 -26.67 26.47 -25.77
CA ASP A 414 -27.39 26.05 -26.96
C ASP A 414 -26.41 25.99 -28.15
N PRO A 415 -26.33 24.87 -28.90
CA PRO A 415 -25.51 24.79 -30.09
C PRO A 415 -25.72 25.94 -31.09
N ALA A 416 -26.93 26.50 -31.18
CA ALA A 416 -27.25 27.62 -32.04
C ALA A 416 -26.67 28.97 -31.57
N ARG A 417 -26.16 29.06 -30.33
CA ARG A 417 -25.67 30.30 -29.69
C ARG A 417 -24.23 30.21 -29.18
N ILE A 418 -23.44 29.27 -29.70
CA ILE A 418 -22.06 29.04 -29.23
C ILE A 418 -21.17 30.28 -29.38
N SER A 419 -21.35 31.06 -30.47
CA SER A 419 -20.60 32.30 -30.71
C SER A 419 -20.93 33.39 -29.68
N ASP A 420 -22.19 33.47 -29.27
CA ASP A 420 -22.73 34.57 -28.48
C ASP A 420 -22.63 34.32 -26.96
N GLU A 421 -22.63 33.04 -26.57
CA GLU A 421 -22.60 32.60 -25.16
C GLU A 421 -21.30 31.88 -24.80
N ALA A 422 -20.23 32.12 -25.57
CA ALA A 422 -18.92 31.53 -25.36
C ALA A 422 -18.44 31.77 -23.93
N LYS A 423 -18.13 30.67 -23.22
CA LYS A 423 -17.66 30.74 -21.82
C LYS A 423 -16.33 31.47 -21.74
N SER A 424 -16.23 32.40 -20.80
CA SER A 424 -14.96 33.01 -20.42
C SER A 424 -14.00 31.97 -19.85
N GLY A 425 -12.70 32.28 -19.84
CA GLY A 425 -11.69 31.46 -19.17
C GLY A 425 -11.98 31.28 -17.67
N SER A 426 -12.48 32.33 -17.00
CA SER A 426 -12.85 32.28 -15.58
C SER A 426 -14.05 31.37 -15.31
N GLU A 427 -15.06 31.35 -16.18
CA GLU A 427 -16.20 30.45 -16.06
C GLU A 427 -15.75 28.98 -16.21
N ARG A 428 -14.89 28.68 -17.18
CA ARG A 428 -14.34 27.33 -17.39
C ARG A 428 -13.54 26.86 -16.17
N LEU A 429 -12.65 27.71 -15.65
CA LEU A 429 -11.86 27.40 -14.46
C LEU A 429 -12.75 27.12 -13.24
N ALA A 430 -13.84 27.88 -13.07
CA ALA A 430 -14.80 27.66 -11.99
C ALA A 430 -15.57 26.34 -12.14
N GLU A 431 -15.92 25.94 -13.37
CA GLU A 431 -16.54 24.64 -13.66
C GLU A 431 -15.58 23.47 -13.35
N GLU A 432 -14.34 23.56 -13.81
CA GLU A 432 -13.30 22.57 -13.54
C GLU A 432 -13.01 22.46 -12.04
N SER A 433 -12.99 23.58 -11.32
CA SER A 433 -12.80 23.61 -9.86
C SER A 433 -13.96 22.92 -9.11
N ARG A 434 -15.22 23.13 -9.54
CA ARG A 434 -16.38 22.42 -8.95
C ARG A 434 -16.35 20.93 -9.25
N ALA A 435 -15.96 20.54 -10.47
CA ALA A 435 -15.78 19.15 -10.83
C ALA A 435 -14.64 18.49 -10.02
N ALA A 436 -13.51 19.17 -9.86
CA ALA A 436 -12.40 18.74 -9.00
C ALA A 436 -12.86 18.48 -7.55
N ALA A 437 -13.61 19.41 -6.95
CA ALA A 437 -14.16 19.25 -5.61
C ALA A 437 -15.12 18.04 -5.51
N ALA A 438 -15.93 17.80 -6.55
CA ALA A 438 -16.82 16.65 -6.62
C ALA A 438 -16.06 15.32 -6.79
N VAL A 439 -14.92 15.31 -7.49
CA VAL A 439 -14.02 14.14 -7.56
C VAL A 439 -13.47 13.81 -6.18
N CYS A 440 -13.04 14.80 -5.38
CA CYS A 440 -12.58 14.56 -4.01
C CYS A 440 -13.68 13.92 -3.14
N GLN A 441 -14.95 14.30 -3.32
CA GLN A 441 -16.06 13.61 -2.66
C GLN A 441 -16.24 12.18 -3.19
N ALA A 442 -16.14 11.98 -4.50
CA ALA A 442 -16.26 10.67 -5.12
C ALA A 442 -15.17 9.69 -4.64
N LEU A 443 -13.93 10.17 -4.41
CA LEU A 443 -12.86 9.39 -3.80
C LEU A 443 -13.23 8.91 -2.39
N ARG A 444 -13.78 9.79 -1.55
CA ARG A 444 -14.27 9.41 -0.21
C ARG A 444 -15.39 8.37 -0.28
N HIS A 445 -16.35 8.54 -1.19
CA HIS A 445 -17.42 7.57 -1.41
C HIS A 445 -16.92 6.22 -1.95
N ALA A 446 -15.73 6.19 -2.57
CA ALA A 446 -15.06 4.97 -3.01
C ALA A 446 -14.17 4.34 -1.91
N GLY A 447 -14.12 4.93 -0.70
CA GLY A 447 -13.29 4.45 0.40
C GLY A 447 -11.80 4.78 0.27
N ILE A 448 -11.44 5.73 -0.61
CA ILE A 448 -10.05 6.11 -0.87
C ILE A 448 -9.65 7.24 0.07
N ALA A 449 -8.81 6.91 1.05
CA ALA A 449 -8.36 7.86 2.07
C ALA A 449 -7.05 8.59 1.72
N THR A 450 -6.31 8.14 0.70
CA THR A 450 -5.02 8.77 0.36
C THR A 450 -5.23 10.16 -0.26
N PRO A 451 -4.47 11.19 0.15
CA PRO A 451 -4.57 12.53 -0.43
C PRO A 451 -4.26 12.55 -1.93
N ALA A 452 -5.04 13.33 -2.68
CA ALA A 452 -4.74 13.69 -4.07
C ALA A 452 -3.77 14.89 -4.08
N LEU A 453 -2.55 14.68 -4.56
CA LEU A 453 -1.51 15.72 -4.70
C LEU A 453 -1.73 16.60 -5.92
N ALA A 454 -2.28 16.03 -6.98
CA ALA A 454 -2.67 16.76 -8.19
C ALA A 454 -3.94 16.15 -8.77
N LEU A 455 -4.79 17.00 -9.34
CA LEU A 455 -6.05 16.60 -9.93
C LEU A 455 -6.35 17.45 -11.15
N ARG A 456 -6.69 16.79 -12.25
CA ARG A 456 -7.08 17.44 -13.50
C ARG A 456 -8.37 16.82 -14.02
N VAL A 457 -9.28 17.66 -14.51
CA VAL A 457 -10.53 17.24 -15.15
C VAL A 457 -10.60 17.80 -16.57
N GLN A 458 -11.17 17.03 -17.49
CA GLN A 458 -11.37 17.45 -18.89
C GLN A 458 -12.52 16.68 -19.56
N ARG A 459 -12.90 17.10 -20.77
CA ARG A 459 -13.98 16.46 -21.56
C ARG A 459 -13.44 15.48 -22.59
N GLU A 460 -12.24 15.73 -23.06
CA GLU A 460 -11.49 14.92 -24.00
C GLU A 460 -10.87 13.72 -23.29
N PRO A 461 -10.74 12.55 -23.94
CA PRO A 461 -10.04 11.42 -23.36
C PRO A 461 -8.54 11.74 -23.19
N PHE A 462 -7.88 11.08 -22.24
CA PHE A 462 -6.43 11.22 -22.05
C PHE A 462 -5.58 10.44 -23.06
N GLU A 463 -6.19 9.53 -23.82
CA GLU A 463 -5.52 8.68 -24.80
C GLU A 463 -6.24 8.74 -26.15
N ALA A 464 -5.48 8.63 -27.25
CA ALA A 464 -5.95 8.91 -28.60
C ALA A 464 -7.17 8.07 -29.05
N LYS A 465 -7.28 6.82 -28.60
CA LYS A 465 -8.40 5.91 -28.96
C LYS A 465 -9.59 5.97 -27.99
N GLY A 466 -9.62 6.93 -27.07
CA GLY A 466 -10.76 7.13 -26.17
C GLY A 466 -11.93 7.85 -26.84
N ALA A 467 -13.05 7.97 -26.14
CA ALA A 467 -14.21 8.74 -26.57
C ALA A 467 -14.41 9.96 -25.65
N ARG A 468 -15.04 11.02 -26.16
CA ARG A 468 -15.39 12.20 -25.35
C ARG A 468 -16.41 11.85 -24.27
N ALA A 469 -16.35 12.53 -23.13
CA ALA A 469 -17.18 12.21 -21.98
C ALA A 469 -18.69 12.26 -22.27
N GLU A 470 -19.15 13.22 -23.08
CA GLU A 470 -20.57 13.39 -23.46
C GLU A 470 -21.13 12.21 -24.26
N THR A 471 -20.29 11.45 -24.97
CA THR A 471 -20.73 10.33 -25.81
C THR A 471 -21.19 9.12 -24.99
N PHE A 472 -20.89 9.09 -23.69
CA PHE A 472 -21.35 8.04 -22.76
C PHE A 472 -22.72 8.34 -22.13
N ALA A 473 -23.32 9.50 -22.40
CA ALA A 473 -24.59 9.91 -21.82
C ALA A 473 -25.86 9.28 -22.46
N PRO A 474 -25.94 9.09 -23.80
CA PRO A 474 -27.16 8.58 -24.44
C PRO A 474 -27.64 7.26 -23.85
N GLY A 475 -28.95 7.13 -23.64
CA GLY A 475 -29.56 5.91 -23.06
C GLY A 475 -29.28 5.69 -21.58
N THR A 476 -28.65 6.66 -20.89
CA THR A 476 -28.31 6.54 -19.46
C THR A 476 -29.02 7.60 -18.62
N ARG A 477 -29.08 7.36 -17.30
CA ARG A 477 -29.57 8.35 -16.33
C ARG A 477 -28.60 9.53 -16.09
N PHE A 478 -27.40 9.52 -16.68
CA PHE A 478 -26.36 10.49 -16.38
C PHE A 478 -26.37 11.64 -17.38
N SER A 479 -26.46 12.87 -16.88
CA SER A 479 -26.38 14.07 -17.72
C SER A 479 -25.00 14.16 -18.38
N ARG A 480 -24.98 14.38 -19.71
CA ARG A 480 -23.74 14.66 -20.47
C ARG A 480 -22.91 15.78 -19.86
N HIS A 481 -23.55 16.74 -19.19
CA HIS A 481 -22.89 17.89 -18.58
C HIS A 481 -22.14 17.55 -17.28
N ALA A 482 -22.41 16.39 -16.67
CA ALA A 482 -21.81 15.94 -15.42
C ALA A 482 -20.78 14.81 -15.58
N LEU A 483 -20.52 14.37 -16.82
CA LEU A 483 -19.50 13.36 -17.14
C LEU A 483 -18.13 14.01 -17.34
N TRP A 484 -17.09 13.58 -16.64
CA TRP A 484 -15.75 14.15 -16.77
C TRP A 484 -14.68 13.08 -16.86
N HIS A 485 -13.68 13.27 -17.72
CA HIS A 485 -12.43 12.54 -17.60
C HIS A 485 -11.58 13.15 -16.49
N VAL A 486 -10.96 12.29 -15.68
CA VAL A 486 -10.22 12.68 -14.49
C VAL A 486 -8.82 12.05 -14.50
N GLU A 487 -7.81 12.86 -14.22
CA GLU A 487 -6.47 12.42 -13.85
C GLU A 487 -6.20 12.78 -12.39
N ILE A 488 -5.62 11.84 -11.64
CA ILE A 488 -5.33 12.01 -10.22
C ILE A 488 -3.91 11.50 -9.95
N ALA A 489 -3.13 12.27 -9.20
CA ALA A 489 -1.86 11.83 -8.60
C ALA A 489 -2.03 11.72 -7.09
N PHE A 490 -1.78 10.54 -6.53
CA PHE A 490 -1.96 10.24 -5.11
C PHE A 490 -0.65 10.29 -4.32
N ALA A 491 -0.76 10.67 -3.04
CA ALA A 491 0.36 10.72 -2.10
C ALA A 491 0.91 9.33 -1.75
N THR A 492 0.09 8.28 -1.85
CA THR A 492 0.52 6.88 -1.73
C THR A 492 0.08 6.09 -2.97
N PRO A 493 0.84 5.06 -3.39
CA PRO A 493 0.42 4.19 -4.47
C PRO A 493 -0.88 3.46 -4.09
N LEU A 494 -1.77 3.26 -5.06
CA LEU A 494 -3.00 2.48 -4.92
C LEU A 494 -2.96 1.27 -5.84
N SER A 495 -3.51 0.13 -5.40
CA SER A 495 -3.78 -1.00 -6.29
C SER A 495 -5.18 -0.88 -6.89
N GLY A 496 -5.35 -1.39 -8.09
CA GLY A 496 -6.63 -1.41 -8.79
C GLY A 496 -7.56 -2.55 -8.37
N PRO A 497 -8.77 -2.58 -8.96
CA PRO A 497 -9.29 -1.60 -9.92
C PRO A 497 -9.74 -0.31 -9.23
N LEU A 498 -9.47 0.84 -9.86
CA LEU A 498 -9.93 2.13 -9.38
C LEU A 498 -11.17 2.58 -10.17
N VAL A 499 -12.29 2.75 -9.48
CA VAL A 499 -13.57 3.19 -10.07
C VAL A 499 -14.21 4.26 -9.18
N ILE A 500 -14.53 5.43 -9.75
CA ILE A 500 -15.04 6.58 -8.99
C ILE A 500 -16.36 7.12 -9.56
N GLY A 501 -17.06 7.91 -8.75
CA GLY A 501 -18.29 8.61 -9.14
C GLY A 501 -19.57 7.80 -8.95
N ASP A 502 -20.69 8.38 -9.37
CA ASP A 502 -22.04 7.82 -9.20
C ASP A 502 -22.37 6.71 -10.21
N GLY A 503 -21.55 6.62 -11.27
CA GLY A 503 -21.61 5.60 -12.30
C GLY A 503 -20.76 4.36 -12.04
N ARG A 504 -20.11 4.26 -10.87
CA ARG A 504 -19.21 3.15 -10.50
C ARG A 504 -19.85 1.76 -10.47
N TYR A 505 -21.18 1.68 -10.42
CA TYR A 505 -21.95 0.42 -10.48
C TYR A 505 -22.49 0.12 -11.89
N LEU A 506 -22.18 0.98 -12.88
CA LEU A 506 -22.68 0.94 -14.26
C LEU A 506 -21.54 1.05 -15.28
N GLY A 507 -20.30 0.73 -14.89
CA GLY A 507 -19.13 0.75 -15.78
C GLY A 507 -18.51 2.13 -16.05
N LEU A 508 -19.05 3.21 -15.50
CA LEU A 508 -18.48 4.56 -15.62
C LEU A 508 -17.49 4.86 -14.50
N GLY A 509 -16.53 5.75 -14.80
CA GLY A 509 -15.50 6.20 -13.86
C GLY A 509 -14.36 5.21 -13.64
N LEU A 510 -14.22 4.18 -14.49
CA LEU A 510 -13.10 3.25 -14.46
C LEU A 510 -11.81 3.98 -14.82
N MET A 511 -10.77 3.80 -14.01
CA MET A 511 -9.46 4.40 -14.19
C MET A 511 -8.40 3.34 -14.49
N ALA A 512 -7.45 3.68 -15.34
CA ALA A 512 -6.24 2.92 -15.58
C ALA A 512 -5.04 3.63 -14.94
N PRO A 513 -4.08 2.89 -14.38
CA PRO A 513 -2.84 3.47 -13.91
C PRO A 513 -2.04 4.04 -15.07
N VAL A 514 -1.28 5.10 -14.78
CA VAL A 514 -0.23 5.60 -15.67
C VAL A 514 1.08 5.00 -15.17
N PRO A 515 1.67 4.03 -15.88
CA PRO A 515 2.93 3.41 -15.49
C PRO A 515 4.06 4.42 -15.71
N ALA A 516 4.26 5.29 -14.73
CA ALA A 516 5.39 6.19 -14.67
C ALA A 516 5.90 6.15 -13.24
N ALA A 517 6.86 5.26 -12.98
CA ALA A 517 7.73 5.45 -11.84
C ALA A 517 8.55 6.71 -12.10
N PRO A 518 8.64 7.64 -11.14
CA PRO A 518 9.34 8.88 -11.37
C PRO A 518 10.82 8.55 -11.64
N ALA A 519 11.38 9.19 -12.65
CA ALA A 519 12.80 9.05 -12.97
C ALA A 519 13.69 9.83 -11.98
N ILE A 520 13.08 10.67 -11.14
CA ILE A 520 13.73 11.44 -10.10
C ILE A 520 12.91 11.30 -8.81
N HIS A 521 13.50 10.73 -7.77
CA HIS A 521 12.92 10.75 -6.42
C HIS A 521 13.61 11.84 -5.62
N ALA A 522 12.83 12.77 -5.06
CA ALA A 522 13.32 13.90 -4.31
C ALA A 522 12.74 13.92 -2.89
N PHE A 523 13.58 14.27 -1.92
CA PHE A 523 13.20 14.42 -0.52
C PHE A 523 13.70 15.77 0.00
N ALA A 524 12.84 16.51 0.68
CA ALA A 524 13.23 17.68 1.46
C ALA A 524 13.62 17.25 2.87
N SER A 525 14.57 17.97 3.46
CA SER A 525 14.86 17.91 4.88
C SER A 525 14.96 19.33 5.43
N ASP A 526 14.33 19.55 6.60
CA ASP A 526 14.45 20.81 7.35
C ASP A 526 15.78 20.91 8.11
N THR A 527 16.61 19.86 8.04
CA THR A 527 17.96 19.87 8.60
C THR A 527 18.89 20.60 7.64
N ALA A 528 19.56 21.64 8.13
CA ALA A 528 20.58 22.35 7.38
C ALA A 528 21.76 21.41 7.05
N VAL A 529 22.22 21.44 5.81
CA VAL A 529 23.33 20.60 5.33
C VAL A 529 24.42 21.48 4.71
N ASP A 530 25.62 21.36 5.27
CA ASP A 530 26.82 21.98 4.70
C ASP A 530 27.26 21.26 3.41
N THR A 531 27.88 22.00 2.50
CA THR A 531 28.38 21.48 1.21
C THR A 531 29.33 20.29 1.39
N ASP A 532 30.20 20.32 2.41
CA ASP A 532 31.16 19.25 2.68
C ASP A 532 30.52 17.96 3.19
N ALA A 533 29.31 18.04 3.77
CA ALA A 533 28.56 16.87 4.24
C ALA A 533 27.80 16.15 3.11
N ALA A 534 27.60 16.81 1.95
CA ALA A 534 26.82 16.28 0.83
C ALA A 534 27.30 14.90 0.33
N PRO A 535 28.61 14.61 0.15
CA PRO A 535 29.08 13.28 -0.26
C PRO A 535 28.82 12.20 0.79
N GLN A 536 28.93 12.52 2.09
CA GLN A 536 28.63 11.58 3.17
C GLN A 536 27.14 11.23 3.19
N LEU A 537 26.28 12.24 3.02
CA LEU A 537 24.83 12.06 2.94
C LEU A 537 24.42 11.27 1.69
N ALA A 538 25.00 11.54 0.53
CA ALA A 538 24.75 10.77 -0.69
C ALA A 538 25.11 9.28 -0.51
N ARG A 539 26.24 8.98 0.16
CA ARG A 539 26.61 7.59 0.49
C ARG A 539 25.65 6.94 1.47
N ALA A 540 25.19 7.67 2.49
CA ALA A 540 24.19 7.17 3.43
C ALA A 540 22.86 6.89 2.73
N LEU A 541 22.41 7.82 1.88
CA LEU A 541 21.22 7.69 1.04
C LEU A 541 21.33 6.44 0.17
N ARG A 542 22.44 6.27 -0.56
CA ARG A 542 22.68 5.07 -1.38
C ARG A 542 22.56 3.78 -0.59
N ARG A 543 23.18 3.67 0.60
CA ARG A 543 23.07 2.49 1.46
C ARG A 543 21.62 2.24 1.91
N ALA A 544 20.90 3.30 2.27
CA ALA A 544 19.50 3.21 2.65
C ALA A 544 18.63 2.71 1.50
N VAL A 545 18.82 3.24 0.28
CA VAL A 545 18.12 2.78 -0.93
C VAL A 545 18.39 1.31 -1.19
N MET A 546 19.65 0.87 -1.16
CA MET A 546 20.00 -0.55 -1.35
C MET A 546 19.32 -1.45 -0.30
N ALA A 547 19.32 -1.05 0.97
CA ALA A 547 18.67 -1.81 2.04
C ALA A 547 17.14 -1.92 1.84
N ARG A 548 16.51 -0.83 1.40
CA ARG A 548 15.07 -0.81 1.14
C ARG A 548 14.69 -1.62 -0.11
N VAL A 549 15.45 -1.51 -1.18
CA VAL A 549 15.26 -2.31 -2.41
C VAL A 549 15.45 -3.81 -2.12
N ARG A 550 16.44 -4.17 -1.30
CA ARG A 550 16.62 -5.55 -0.82
C ARG A 550 15.36 -6.09 -0.13
N GLY A 551 14.78 -5.30 0.77
CA GLY A 551 13.52 -5.64 1.44
C GLY A 551 12.34 -5.78 0.46
N ALA A 552 12.24 -4.86 -0.50
CA ALA A 552 11.21 -4.88 -1.54
C ALA A 552 11.31 -6.10 -2.48
N LEU A 553 12.53 -6.59 -2.73
CA LEU A 553 12.79 -7.79 -3.52
C LEU A 553 12.75 -9.09 -2.70
N GLY A 554 12.54 -9.03 -1.39
CA GLY A 554 12.56 -10.20 -0.51
C GLY A 554 13.92 -10.89 -0.40
N LYS A 555 15.02 -10.21 -0.73
CA LYS A 555 16.37 -10.78 -0.77
C LYS A 555 17.01 -10.84 0.61
N GLY A 556 17.72 -11.94 0.90
CA GLY A 556 18.58 -12.10 2.08
C GLY A 556 19.76 -11.13 2.11
N PRO A 557 20.48 -10.99 3.24
CA PRO A 557 21.62 -10.08 3.37
C PRO A 557 22.76 -10.38 2.39
N ASP A 558 23.01 -11.67 2.10
CA ASP A 558 24.14 -12.13 1.29
C ASP A 558 23.82 -12.21 -0.21
N GLU A 559 22.57 -11.99 -0.61
CA GLU A 559 22.19 -11.99 -2.02
C GLU A 559 22.62 -10.70 -2.74
N GLY A 560 23.10 -10.82 -3.98
CA GLY A 560 23.41 -9.65 -4.82
C GLY A 560 22.18 -8.81 -5.17
N LEU A 561 22.39 -7.50 -5.36
CA LEU A 561 21.39 -6.58 -5.94
C LEU A 561 21.74 -6.29 -7.41
N PRO A 562 20.73 -6.07 -8.28
CA PRO A 562 20.98 -5.67 -9.67
C PRO A 562 21.88 -4.43 -9.78
N LEU A 563 22.73 -4.41 -10.83
CA LEU A 563 23.66 -3.32 -11.16
C LEU A 563 22.99 -1.95 -11.09
N PHE A 564 21.75 -1.84 -11.55
CA PHE A 564 20.98 -0.60 -11.51
C PHE A 564 20.93 0.06 -10.12
N TYR A 565 20.83 -0.72 -9.05
CA TYR A 565 20.81 -0.22 -7.67
C TYR A 565 22.17 -0.24 -6.99
N SER A 566 22.97 -1.29 -7.25
CA SER A 566 24.24 -1.51 -6.56
C SER A 566 25.40 -0.75 -7.20
N GLY A 567 25.35 -0.46 -8.49
CA GLY A 567 26.50 -0.02 -9.27
C GLY A 567 27.63 -1.06 -9.33
N HIS A 568 27.33 -2.34 -9.06
CA HIS A 568 28.29 -3.45 -9.10
C HIS A 568 27.79 -4.54 -10.06
N GLU A 569 28.73 -5.22 -10.70
CA GLU A 569 28.50 -6.41 -11.51
C GLU A 569 28.12 -7.61 -10.62
N ALA A 570 27.69 -8.71 -11.26
CA ALA A 570 27.24 -9.91 -10.54
C ALA A 570 28.35 -10.57 -9.69
N ASP A 571 29.61 -10.35 -10.04
CA ASP A 571 30.80 -10.81 -9.29
C ASP A 571 31.19 -9.87 -8.14
N GLY A 572 30.47 -8.76 -7.95
CA GLY A 572 30.75 -7.75 -6.93
C GLY A 572 31.79 -6.70 -7.32
N SER A 573 32.33 -6.74 -8.54
CA SER A 573 33.22 -5.70 -9.05
C SER A 573 32.45 -4.40 -9.36
N PRO A 574 33.06 -3.22 -9.24
CA PRO A 574 32.40 -1.96 -9.63
C PRO A 574 32.06 -1.93 -11.13
N ALA A 575 30.87 -1.45 -11.47
CA ALA A 575 30.44 -1.32 -12.86
C ALA A 575 31.36 -0.35 -13.65
N ASN A 576 31.62 -0.67 -14.92
CA ASN A 576 32.47 0.14 -15.78
C ASN A 576 31.94 1.59 -15.91
N HIS A 577 32.82 2.57 -15.72
CA HIS A 577 32.53 4.01 -15.72
C HIS A 577 31.93 4.53 -17.03
N GLU A 578 32.18 3.88 -18.17
CA GLU A 578 31.77 4.40 -19.47
C GLU A 578 30.25 4.35 -19.72
N HIS A 579 29.51 3.46 -19.05
CA HIS A 579 28.11 3.19 -19.38
C HIS A 579 27.10 3.52 -18.28
N HIS A 580 27.53 4.06 -17.12
CA HIS A 580 26.71 4.53 -15.98
C HIS A 580 25.25 3.99 -15.95
N ALA A 581 25.08 2.67 -15.86
CA ALA A 581 23.77 2.02 -15.92
C ALA A 581 23.11 1.90 -14.53
N HIS A 582 23.48 2.77 -13.59
CA HIS A 582 23.06 2.74 -12.19
C HIS A 582 22.60 4.11 -11.71
N LEU A 583 21.89 4.13 -10.57
CA LEU A 583 21.33 5.33 -9.95
C LEU A 583 22.40 6.36 -9.57
N PHE A 584 22.06 7.63 -9.77
CA PHE A 584 22.84 8.77 -9.31
C PHE A 584 22.25 9.29 -7.98
N PHE A 585 23.12 9.63 -7.03
CA PHE A 585 22.73 10.19 -5.74
C PHE A 585 23.30 11.59 -5.61
N ALA A 586 22.43 12.58 -5.38
CA ALA A 586 22.82 13.97 -5.22
C ALA A 586 22.19 14.59 -3.98
N VAL A 587 22.87 15.58 -3.42
CA VAL A 587 22.38 16.38 -2.30
C VAL A 587 22.56 17.83 -2.67
N GLU A 588 21.48 18.60 -2.66
CA GLU A 588 21.52 20.06 -2.72
C GLU A 588 21.71 20.56 -1.28
N PRO A 589 22.91 21.06 -0.92
CA PRO A 589 23.17 21.58 0.42
C PRO A 589 22.45 22.92 0.62
N GLY A 590 22.27 23.31 1.88
CA GLY A 590 21.57 24.53 2.27
C GLY A 590 20.70 24.35 3.51
N PRO A 591 19.98 25.42 3.94
CA PRO A 591 19.11 25.38 5.11
C PRO A 591 17.90 24.46 4.94
N SER A 592 17.45 24.24 3.70
CA SER A 592 16.43 23.27 3.34
C SER A 592 17.04 22.30 2.33
N ALA A 593 17.77 21.32 2.84
CA ALA A 593 18.53 20.39 2.01
C ALA A 593 17.59 19.50 1.18
N ARG A 594 18.01 19.18 -0.04
CA ARG A 594 17.27 18.25 -0.91
C ARG A 594 18.12 17.04 -1.24
N LEU A 595 17.56 15.86 -1.08
CA LEU A 595 18.19 14.59 -1.41
C LEU A 595 17.53 14.03 -2.66
N LEU A 596 18.34 13.67 -3.66
CA LEU A 596 17.88 13.26 -4.98
C LEU A 596 18.43 11.88 -5.34
N ILE A 597 17.56 11.06 -5.90
CA ILE A 597 17.89 9.78 -6.52
C ILE A 597 17.46 9.91 -7.98
N LEU A 598 18.41 9.86 -8.91
CA LEU A 598 18.15 10.11 -10.33
C LEU A 598 18.43 8.85 -11.16
N ALA A 599 17.49 8.55 -12.05
CA ALA A 599 17.62 7.48 -13.01
C ALA A 599 18.70 7.80 -14.07
N PRO A 600 19.49 6.81 -14.48
CA PRO A 600 20.57 7.02 -15.44
C PRO A 600 20.08 7.55 -16.79
N HIS A 601 18.90 7.13 -17.28
CA HIS A 601 18.40 7.61 -18.59
C HIS A 601 18.18 9.14 -18.64
N ILE A 602 17.78 9.77 -17.54
CA ILE A 602 17.61 11.23 -17.46
C ILE A 602 18.95 11.93 -17.43
N VAL A 603 19.88 11.48 -16.59
CA VAL A 603 21.22 12.10 -16.46
C VAL A 603 22.05 11.92 -17.73
N LEU A 604 21.85 10.81 -18.45
CA LEU A 604 22.54 10.49 -19.71
C LEU A 604 21.77 10.94 -20.95
N ARG A 605 20.59 11.55 -20.80
CA ARG A 605 19.74 12.03 -21.91
C ARG A 605 19.45 10.97 -22.97
N ARG A 606 19.15 9.74 -22.54
CA ARG A 606 18.77 8.61 -23.41
C ARG A 606 17.33 8.18 -23.18
N SER A 607 16.77 7.45 -24.14
CA SER A 607 15.43 6.87 -23.99
C SER A 607 15.38 5.84 -22.86
N LEU A 608 14.25 5.81 -22.15
CA LEU A 608 13.93 4.80 -21.15
C LEU A 608 13.65 3.46 -21.83
N ASP A 609 14.33 2.39 -21.42
CA ASP A 609 14.04 1.03 -21.86
C ASP A 609 13.09 0.29 -20.89
N GLY A 610 12.55 -0.85 -21.34
CA GLY A 610 11.57 -1.62 -20.56
C GLY A 610 12.12 -2.26 -19.27
N LYS A 611 13.41 -2.63 -19.24
CA LYS A 611 14.06 -3.23 -18.06
C LYS A 611 14.29 -2.18 -16.99
N GLU A 612 14.80 -1.01 -17.39
CA GLU A 612 14.96 0.15 -16.53
C GLU A 612 13.59 0.64 -16.01
N ALA A 613 12.56 0.68 -16.85
CA ALA A 613 11.21 1.04 -16.42
C ALA A 613 10.68 0.10 -15.32
N ALA A 614 10.96 -1.20 -15.41
CA ALA A 614 10.61 -2.17 -14.37
C ALA A 614 11.40 -1.93 -13.07
N GLN A 615 12.69 -1.63 -13.18
CA GLN A 615 13.53 -1.33 -12.02
C GLN A 615 13.14 -0.02 -11.33
N LEU A 616 12.71 0.99 -12.08
CA LEU A 616 12.18 2.23 -11.51
C LEU A 616 10.88 1.99 -10.71
N ARG A 617 10.01 1.08 -11.17
CA ARG A 617 8.82 0.68 -10.39
C ARG A 617 9.20 0.03 -9.06
N THR A 618 10.18 -0.88 -9.07
CA THR A 618 10.70 -1.47 -7.83
C THR A 618 11.34 -0.42 -6.92
N LEU A 619 12.08 0.54 -7.47
CA LEU A 619 12.65 1.65 -6.72
C LEU A 619 11.57 2.50 -6.04
N ASP A 620 10.54 2.90 -6.79
CA ASP A 620 9.43 3.70 -6.23
C ASP A 620 8.72 2.99 -5.08
N MET A 621 8.46 1.69 -5.26
CA MET A 621 7.90 0.83 -4.21
C MET A 621 8.82 0.76 -2.99
N ALA A 622 10.12 0.55 -3.20
CA ALA A 622 11.09 0.46 -2.12
C ALA A 622 11.17 1.77 -1.31
N LEU A 623 11.04 2.92 -1.97
CA LEU A 623 11.10 4.25 -1.34
C LEU A 623 9.78 4.69 -0.70
N ALA A 624 8.69 3.94 -0.85
CA ALA A 624 7.42 4.26 -0.20
C ALA A 624 7.56 4.29 1.34
N GLY A 625 7.16 5.41 1.97
CA GLY A 625 7.31 5.60 3.41
C GLY A 625 8.76 5.76 3.86
N PHE A 626 9.65 6.26 2.99
CA PHE A 626 11.00 6.63 3.37
C PHE A 626 11.02 8.03 3.99
N THR A 627 10.89 8.07 5.32
CA THR A 627 10.72 9.33 6.09
C THR A 627 11.93 9.73 6.91
N SER A 628 12.94 8.87 7.06
CA SER A 628 14.15 9.23 7.80
C SER A 628 15.40 8.55 7.26
N LEU A 629 16.52 9.29 7.24
CA LEU A 629 17.84 8.80 6.84
C LEU A 629 18.82 8.89 8.00
N LYS A 630 19.38 7.73 8.39
CA LYS A 630 20.48 7.66 9.36
C LYS A 630 21.83 7.78 8.63
N ALA A 631 22.57 8.86 8.88
CA ALA A 631 23.79 9.23 8.16
C ALA A 631 25.08 9.14 9.00
N GLY A 632 25.08 8.34 10.07
CA GLY A 632 26.27 8.15 10.91
C GLY A 632 26.60 9.44 11.68
N SER A 633 27.83 9.93 11.57
CA SER A 633 28.26 11.20 12.20
C SER A 633 27.52 12.43 11.67
N ALA A 634 26.91 12.35 10.48
CA ALA A 634 26.05 13.41 9.94
C ALA A 634 24.63 13.40 10.53
N GLY A 635 24.35 12.55 11.53
CA GLY A 635 23.09 12.55 12.28
C GLY A 635 21.95 11.77 11.63
N VAL A 636 20.73 12.14 12.00
CA VAL A 636 19.48 11.59 11.46
C VAL A 636 18.71 12.73 10.80
N LEU A 637 18.39 12.56 9.52
CA LEU A 637 17.61 13.53 8.75
C LEU A 637 16.19 13.03 8.64
N GLU A 638 15.22 13.84 9.05
CA GLU A 638 13.82 13.64 8.68
C GLU A 638 13.63 14.05 7.21
N LEU A 639 12.85 13.25 6.49
CA LEU A 639 12.65 13.33 5.05
C LEU A 639 11.17 13.48 4.73
N ALA A 640 10.82 14.53 3.99
CA ALA A 640 9.52 14.69 3.36
C ALA A 640 9.64 14.45 1.86
N PRO A 641 8.85 13.54 1.25
CA PRO A 641 8.89 13.34 -0.20
C PRO A 641 8.42 14.63 -0.89
N LEU A 642 9.20 15.08 -1.87
CA LEU A 642 8.80 16.18 -2.73
C LEU A 642 8.04 15.63 -3.95
N PRO A 643 6.86 16.16 -4.29
CA PRO A 643 6.22 15.85 -5.57
C PRO A 643 7.17 16.26 -6.71
N GLU A 644 6.95 15.65 -7.88
CA GLU A 644 7.72 15.88 -9.11
C GLU A 644 8.12 17.36 -9.21
N LEU A 645 9.43 17.61 -9.13
CA LEU A 645 9.98 18.97 -9.07
C LEU A 645 9.43 19.75 -10.28
N GLN A 646 8.69 20.83 -10.00
CA GLN A 646 7.88 21.52 -11.01
C GLN A 646 8.73 22.01 -12.20
N PRO A 647 8.16 22.07 -13.43
CA PRO A 647 8.79 22.73 -14.56
C PRO A 647 9.23 24.15 -14.18
N GLY A 648 10.54 24.43 -14.22
CA GLY A 648 11.13 25.69 -13.77
C GLY A 648 11.91 25.62 -12.44
N HIS A 649 11.97 24.46 -11.78
CA HIS A 649 12.84 24.25 -10.61
C HIS A 649 14.31 24.49 -10.98
N PRO A 650 15.15 25.15 -10.15
CA PRO A 650 16.54 25.47 -10.51
C PRO A 650 17.41 24.26 -10.89
N LEU A 651 17.08 23.07 -10.40
CA LEU A 651 17.81 21.84 -10.72
C LEU A 651 17.35 21.17 -12.01
N LEU A 652 16.14 21.44 -12.52
CA LEU A 652 15.53 20.68 -13.62
C LEU A 652 15.06 21.55 -14.80
N GLY A 653 14.72 22.82 -14.55
CA GLY A 653 14.20 23.70 -15.58
C GLY A 653 15.23 24.06 -16.65
N PRO A 654 14.78 24.57 -17.81
CA PRO A 654 15.66 25.05 -18.86
C PRO A 654 16.41 26.30 -18.39
N ALA A 655 17.74 26.29 -18.46
CA ALA A 655 18.58 27.45 -18.14
C ALA A 655 19.82 27.52 -19.03
N ARG A 656 20.33 28.73 -19.27
CA ARG A 656 21.58 28.95 -20.01
C ARG A 656 22.81 28.92 -19.11
N THR A 657 22.67 29.35 -17.86
CA THR A 657 23.78 29.43 -16.90
C THR A 657 23.54 28.48 -15.74
N TRP A 658 24.53 27.64 -15.46
CA TRP A 658 24.51 26.60 -14.42
C TRP A 658 25.74 26.73 -13.53
N GLU A 659 25.56 26.69 -12.21
CA GLU A 659 26.64 26.77 -11.24
C GLU A 659 26.64 25.56 -10.31
N SER A 660 27.82 24.99 -10.04
CA SER A 660 27.96 23.78 -9.23
C SER A 660 27.66 24.07 -7.75
N ARG A 661 26.68 23.36 -7.19
CA ARG A 661 26.32 23.37 -5.78
C ARG A 661 27.18 22.43 -4.95
N THR A 662 27.70 21.37 -5.55
CA THR A 662 28.71 20.49 -4.94
C THR A 662 29.98 20.47 -5.77
N PRO A 663 31.17 20.26 -5.17
CA PRO A 663 32.43 20.35 -5.90
C PRO A 663 32.48 19.37 -7.08
N TYR A 664 32.88 19.87 -8.24
CA TYR A 664 33.19 19.06 -9.42
C TYR A 664 34.60 18.46 -9.28
N ARG A 665 34.73 17.15 -9.52
CA ARG A 665 36.03 16.46 -9.60
C ARG A 665 36.28 15.96 -11.02
N PRO A 666 37.44 16.27 -11.62
CA PRO A 666 37.73 15.86 -12.99
C PRO A 666 37.84 14.34 -13.09
N THR A 667 37.38 13.79 -14.21
CA THR A 667 37.46 12.36 -14.56
C THR A 667 38.85 11.95 -14.99
N ARG A 668 39.66 12.90 -15.48
CA ARG A 668 41.04 12.69 -15.92
C ARG A 668 42.01 13.60 -15.16
N HIS A 669 43.20 13.10 -14.89
CA HIS A 669 44.27 13.90 -14.30
C HIS A 669 44.93 14.78 -15.36
N ALA A 670 45.36 15.98 -14.97
CA ALA A 670 46.17 16.83 -15.83
C ALA A 670 47.48 16.12 -16.19
N SER A 671 47.82 16.07 -17.47
CA SER A 671 49.11 15.56 -17.93
C SER A 671 50.24 16.45 -17.43
N ARG A 672 51.41 15.86 -17.16
CA ARG A 672 52.58 16.56 -16.63
C ARG A 672 52.92 17.79 -17.48
N GLY A 673 52.93 18.99 -16.87
CA GLY A 673 53.24 20.26 -17.53
C GLY A 673 52.07 21.02 -18.15
N LYS A 674 50.84 20.48 -18.14
CA LYS A 674 49.64 21.26 -18.49
C LYS A 674 49.20 22.15 -17.32
N ASP A 675 48.66 23.32 -17.65
CA ASP A 675 47.97 24.18 -16.69
C ASP A 675 46.77 23.42 -16.07
N PRO A 676 46.72 23.22 -14.74
CA PRO A 676 45.63 22.54 -14.06
C PRO A 676 44.26 23.17 -14.31
N ALA A 677 44.19 24.50 -14.46
CA ALA A 677 42.93 25.19 -14.73
C ALA A 677 42.41 24.88 -16.14
N ALA A 678 43.28 24.99 -17.15
CA ALA A 678 42.95 24.59 -18.52
C ALA A 678 42.53 23.11 -18.63
N ALA A 679 43.25 22.20 -17.94
CA ALA A 679 42.91 20.78 -17.93
C ALA A 679 41.53 20.50 -17.29
N LEU A 680 41.15 21.25 -16.26
CA LEU A 680 39.85 21.11 -15.60
C LEU A 680 38.71 21.62 -16.49
N ILE A 681 38.92 22.72 -17.21
CA ILE A 681 37.98 23.23 -18.22
C ILE A 681 37.81 22.23 -19.37
N GLU A 682 38.91 21.68 -19.91
CA GLU A 682 38.87 20.65 -20.95
C GLU A 682 38.08 19.41 -20.50
N ASP A 683 38.28 18.95 -19.27
CA ASP A 683 37.55 17.79 -18.73
C ASP A 683 36.06 18.08 -18.56
N ALA A 684 35.69 19.27 -18.07
CA ALA A 684 34.30 19.68 -17.90
C ALA A 684 33.55 19.78 -19.24
N ILE A 685 34.21 20.30 -20.29
CA ILE A 685 33.68 20.33 -21.65
C ILE A 685 33.50 18.90 -22.19
N SER A 686 34.49 18.02 -21.98
CA SER A 686 34.41 16.61 -22.40
C SER A 686 33.27 15.88 -21.70
N GLU A 687 33.10 16.08 -20.39
CA GLU A 687 31.99 15.54 -19.61
C GLU A 687 30.64 16.02 -20.12
N CYS A 688 30.49 17.31 -20.47
CA CYS A 688 29.26 17.82 -21.09
C CYS A 688 28.94 17.06 -22.39
N GLY A 689 29.93 16.89 -23.27
CA GLY A 689 29.78 16.11 -24.50
C GLY A 689 29.35 14.66 -24.27
N ARG A 690 29.95 13.98 -23.28
CA ARG A 690 29.56 12.60 -22.90
C ARG A 690 28.11 12.49 -22.40
N ARG A 691 27.54 13.57 -21.87
CA ARG A 691 26.16 13.65 -21.38
C ARG A 691 25.17 14.18 -22.42
N GLY A 692 25.60 14.36 -23.68
CA GLY A 692 24.77 14.91 -24.75
C GLY A 692 24.41 16.39 -24.55
N LEU A 693 25.20 17.12 -23.74
CA LEU A 693 25.03 18.55 -23.54
C LEU A 693 25.71 19.34 -24.66
N PRO A 694 25.15 20.50 -25.09
CA PRO A 694 25.85 21.45 -25.94
C PRO A 694 27.17 21.88 -25.31
N GLN A 695 28.16 22.26 -26.10
CA GLN A 695 29.43 22.75 -25.57
C GLN A 695 29.22 24.06 -24.77
N PRO A 696 29.59 24.11 -23.48
CA PRO A 696 29.50 25.34 -22.68
C PRO A 696 30.79 26.16 -22.76
N ARG A 697 30.70 27.44 -22.40
CA ARG A 697 31.82 28.19 -21.82
C ARG A 697 31.92 27.83 -20.34
N VAL A 698 33.11 27.48 -19.87
CA VAL A 698 33.35 27.06 -18.47
C VAL A 698 34.17 28.12 -17.75
N GLU A 699 33.69 28.54 -16.58
CA GLU A 699 34.38 29.44 -15.66
C GLU A 699 34.65 28.71 -14.33
N ILE A 700 35.86 28.84 -13.78
CA ILE A 700 36.22 28.30 -12.47
C ILE A 700 35.89 29.36 -11.41
N VAL A 701 34.84 29.10 -10.63
CA VAL A 701 34.38 29.98 -9.54
C VAL A 701 35.25 29.82 -8.29
N GLY A 702 35.73 28.61 -8.04
CA GLY A 702 36.65 28.31 -6.95
C GLY A 702 37.36 26.98 -7.16
N CYS A 703 38.55 26.82 -6.62
CA CYS A 703 39.33 25.59 -6.76
C CYS A 703 39.99 25.23 -5.42
N ALA A 704 39.96 23.94 -5.10
CA ALA A 704 40.63 23.37 -3.94
C ALA A 704 41.49 22.18 -4.39
N SER A 705 42.64 22.01 -3.76
CA SER A 705 43.55 20.89 -3.99
C SER A 705 43.91 20.22 -2.67
N GLY A 706 43.96 18.89 -2.67
CA GLY A 706 44.42 18.12 -1.52
C GLY A 706 45.94 18.20 -1.31
N PRO A 707 46.46 17.49 -0.30
CA PRO A 707 47.90 17.46 0.00
C PRO A 707 48.72 17.07 -1.24
N ARG A 708 49.83 17.77 -1.48
CA ARG A 708 50.74 17.59 -2.65
C ARG A 708 50.08 17.87 -4.02
N GLY A 709 48.99 18.64 -4.07
CA GLY A 709 48.32 19.03 -5.33
C GLY A 709 47.47 17.91 -5.97
N GLY A 710 47.24 16.81 -5.25
CA GLY A 710 46.35 15.74 -5.68
C GLY A 710 44.88 16.05 -5.38
N HIS A 711 43.95 15.31 -6.01
CA HIS A 711 42.50 15.42 -5.77
C HIS A 711 41.93 16.83 -5.96
N VAL A 712 42.27 17.47 -7.08
CA VAL A 712 41.70 18.77 -7.48
C VAL A 712 40.17 18.67 -7.53
N SER A 713 39.51 19.65 -6.92
CA SER A 713 38.06 19.85 -7.01
C SER A 713 37.77 21.32 -7.26
N ALA A 714 36.76 21.63 -8.06
CA ALA A 714 36.40 23.01 -8.38
C ALA A 714 34.90 23.26 -8.25
N HIS A 715 34.55 24.50 -7.93
CA HIS A 715 33.24 25.04 -8.23
C HIS A 715 33.28 25.67 -9.61
N LEU A 716 32.35 25.28 -10.47
CA LEU A 716 32.29 25.66 -11.87
C LEU A 716 31.01 26.39 -12.19
N ARG A 717 31.11 27.34 -13.13
CA ARG A 717 29.97 27.92 -13.84
C ARG A 717 30.05 27.51 -15.32
N LEU A 718 28.90 27.10 -15.87
CA LEU A 718 28.72 26.67 -17.25
C LEU A 718 27.73 27.60 -17.93
N ASP A 719 28.13 28.20 -19.04
CA ASP A 719 27.28 29.03 -19.88
C ASP A 719 27.06 28.38 -21.24
N PHE A 720 25.81 28.01 -21.53
CA PHE A 720 25.39 27.40 -22.78
C PHE A 720 24.79 28.45 -23.72
N ALA A 721 25.04 28.29 -25.03
CA ALA A 721 24.45 29.16 -26.06
C ALA A 721 22.92 29.02 -26.16
N VAL A 722 22.39 27.85 -25.79
CA VAL A 722 20.95 27.54 -25.76
C VAL A 722 20.53 27.14 -24.34
N ALA A 723 19.26 27.33 -24.02
CA ALA A 723 18.76 26.85 -22.72
C ALA A 723 18.80 25.32 -22.69
N VAL A 724 19.40 24.77 -21.63
CA VAL A 724 19.53 23.33 -21.40
C VAL A 724 18.63 22.98 -20.22
N GLU A 725 17.82 21.92 -20.38
CA GLU A 725 17.05 21.36 -19.27
C GLU A 725 17.94 20.55 -18.33
N GLY A 726 17.75 20.72 -17.03
CA GLY A 726 18.41 19.87 -16.03
C GLY A 726 17.82 18.45 -15.97
N PRO A 727 18.38 17.56 -15.13
CA PRO A 727 19.47 17.79 -14.20
C PRO A 727 20.85 17.82 -14.89
N VAL A 728 21.79 18.57 -14.30
CA VAL A 728 23.19 18.60 -14.75
C VAL A 728 24.08 18.07 -13.61
N LEU A 729 24.64 16.87 -13.82
CA LEU A 729 25.60 16.24 -12.92
C LEU A 729 26.85 15.84 -13.72
N LEU A 730 28.02 16.31 -13.30
CA LEU A 730 29.27 16.11 -14.04
C LEU A 730 30.41 15.68 -13.13
N GLY A 731 31.39 14.98 -13.68
CA GLY A 731 32.62 14.64 -12.97
C GLY A 731 32.62 13.26 -12.33
N ARG A 732 33.78 12.90 -11.76
CA ARG A 732 34.13 11.55 -11.31
C ARG A 732 33.17 11.00 -10.26
N ASP A 733 32.70 11.84 -9.36
CA ASP A 733 31.85 11.51 -8.22
C ASP A 733 30.40 12.00 -8.40
N SER A 734 29.98 12.28 -9.64
CA SER A 734 28.62 12.70 -10.00
C SER A 734 27.51 11.75 -9.55
N HIS A 735 27.83 10.45 -9.41
CA HIS A 735 26.91 9.42 -8.91
C HIS A 735 26.96 9.24 -7.37
N MET A 736 27.82 9.98 -6.67
CA MET A 736 28.05 9.90 -5.22
C MET A 736 28.09 11.27 -4.51
N GLY A 737 27.31 12.24 -5.00
CA GLY A 737 27.11 13.54 -4.34
C GLY A 737 28.03 14.68 -4.81
N GLY A 738 28.98 14.42 -5.71
CA GLY A 738 29.81 15.46 -6.34
C GLY A 738 29.17 16.07 -7.59
N GLY A 739 29.66 17.24 -8.00
CA GLY A 739 29.35 17.87 -9.29
C GLY A 739 27.87 18.06 -9.63
N LEU A 740 27.01 18.35 -8.66
CA LEU A 740 25.61 18.77 -8.88
C LEU A 740 25.59 20.25 -9.29
N PHE A 741 24.88 20.59 -10.37
CA PHE A 741 24.71 21.98 -10.81
C PHE A 741 23.25 22.45 -10.66
N ALA A 742 23.08 23.74 -10.42
CA ALA A 742 21.79 24.42 -10.39
C ALA A 742 21.81 25.64 -11.30
N ALA A 743 20.67 25.96 -11.90
CA ALA A 743 20.48 27.18 -12.67
C ALA A 743 20.78 28.43 -11.82
N VAL A 744 21.56 29.35 -12.39
CA VAL A 744 21.71 30.71 -11.87
C VAL A 744 20.50 31.50 -12.33
N ARG A 745 19.74 32.05 -11.39
CA ARG A 745 18.53 32.84 -11.67
C ARG A 745 18.83 34.33 -11.66
#